data_AF-A0A7C3ASB6-F1
#
_entry.id   AF-A0A7C3ASB6-F1
#
_cell.length_a   1.000
_cell.length_b   1.000
_cell.length_c   1.000
_cell.angle_alpha   90.00
_cell.angle_beta   90.00
_cell.angle_gamma   90.00
#
_symmetry.space_group_name_H-M   'P 1'
#
loop_
_entity.id
_entity.type
_entity.pdbx_description
1 polymer ?
#
loop_
_entity_poly.entity_id
_entity_poly.type
_entity_poly.pdbx_seq_one_letter_code
_entity_poly.pdbx_strand_id
1 'polypeptide(L)'
;MNYFVNVSGGAASLKATIAWDDPPGAINTIPELVNDIDIVAIEPGMGTIHYPWTLDPTSGNEGNPAVRTGPDRRNNIEQVVVDSPAAGTWTIRVTGYAIPSGPQVFSLATTPDFSTATSAGVISLDKSKYACSDTAVITVSDTDLNTNPGTEQTVTVSIASTSEPGGESVLLTETGPDTSIFSGSIALNTTDAPGVLLVADGDAVTATYIDADDGAGGINVPVTANATVDCQPPLISGVAITDIGATHATVTFTTDEPAVGVVRYGLSCGALTQSASGLGLQTSHSITLTGLTQDTPYFLAVDATDAAGNAATDDNGGACHGFTTLEQPDYFTELFDAADNDVDNQTLYFTPDGSADFYEACREVASGFPSDPSGGTTHALGDDSYVARTLSGGRRVSLYGVSYTTYYVGSNGYITFGSGDSTWGESLAAHFSLPRISGLFDDLNPGAGGTISSKEFADHVAITYQNVPEYGSSSGNSFQIRIYYDGSPNEGLITITHLSIAATDGLVGLSEGLGVPVDFVESDLSAYPECGVLQVTPASGLIASGEEGGPFTPDTVTYALQNTDMVNPLVWTAGNGQPWVDLSGTGGSIPAGGTAYVDVSINANANALAPGTYNDTVVFTDVDASQTVMRGVGLTVTPIGGGGRVLVLFTECSGSSDFVSPALANLGISDVTMVTDMSGATAAIQNGPWDLIIADSYNYTIPTDALDALVTYHGGGGRIIFSNWSTDFFSHAIAGDMGVSYVNSYTTPLPIYAWTATPLFDTPNSVPDLANFVDTCNQDGHRVNPTTATAIAGYTASPQANEAALTLSPSGRILLNAFTPGLVNQDADSDGKHDMTELYENQIHFMIGEGEG
;
A
#
# COMPACT_ATOMS: atom_id res chain seq x y z
N MET A 1 34.92 7.81 41.01
CA MET A 1 34.46 7.36 42.35
C MET A 1 35.25 6.13 42.77
N ASN A 2 35.44 5.92 44.07
CA ASN A 2 36.06 4.72 44.61
C ASN A 2 35.01 3.97 45.43
N TYR A 3 34.95 2.66 45.24
CA TYR A 3 34.14 1.71 45.98
C TYR A 3 35.08 0.69 46.62
N PHE A 4 34.69 0.12 47.75
CA PHE A 4 35.53 -0.84 48.46
C PHE A 4 34.90 -2.21 48.42
N VAL A 5 35.71 -3.27 48.40
CA VAL A 5 35.27 -4.67 48.45
C VAL A 5 36.18 -5.42 49.43
N ASN A 6 35.61 -6.11 50.41
CA ASN A 6 36.39 -6.93 51.33
C ASN A 6 36.53 -8.36 50.77
N VAL A 7 37.76 -8.75 50.47
CA VAL A 7 38.07 -10.10 49.96
C VAL A 7 38.60 -10.97 51.08
N SER A 8 37.91 -12.09 51.34
CA SER A 8 38.30 -13.06 52.36
C SER A 8 39.51 -13.92 51.94
N GLY A 9 40.23 -14.44 52.92
CA GLY A 9 41.37 -15.34 52.69
C GLY A 9 40.95 -16.61 51.96
N GLY A 10 41.49 -16.82 50.76
CA GLY A 10 41.21 -18.00 49.92
C GLY A 10 40.06 -17.82 48.91
N ALA A 11 39.59 -16.59 48.68
CA ALA A 11 38.60 -16.31 47.64
C ALA A 11 39.09 -16.77 46.25
N ALA A 12 38.20 -17.39 45.46
CA ALA A 12 38.54 -17.92 44.13
C ALA A 12 38.73 -16.79 43.09
N SER A 13 37.94 -15.72 43.19
CA SER A 13 38.02 -14.57 42.29
C SER A 13 37.42 -13.30 42.92
N LEU A 14 37.91 -12.14 42.51
CA LEU A 14 37.23 -10.85 42.63
C LEU A 14 36.74 -10.43 41.23
N LYS A 15 35.47 -10.05 41.11
CA LYS A 15 34.88 -9.51 39.87
C LYS A 15 34.24 -8.16 40.16
N ALA A 16 34.40 -7.21 39.25
CA ALA A 16 33.72 -5.92 39.29
C ALA A 16 33.25 -5.57 37.88
N THR A 17 31.94 -5.36 37.70
CA THR A 17 31.32 -5.03 36.41
C THR A 17 30.62 -3.68 36.53
N ILE A 18 30.90 -2.77 35.61
CA ILE A 18 30.14 -1.53 35.43
C ILE A 18 29.32 -1.61 34.14
N ALA A 19 28.12 -1.05 34.16
CA ALA A 19 27.29 -0.88 32.98
C ALA A 19 26.59 0.48 33.01
N TRP A 20 26.38 1.10 31.86
CA TRP A 20 25.63 2.35 31.75
C TRP A 20 24.84 2.44 30.44
N ASP A 21 23.71 3.13 30.47
CA ASP A 21 22.98 3.46 29.24
C ASP A 21 23.70 4.61 28.54
N ASP A 22 24.27 4.34 27.36
CA ASP A 22 24.99 5.33 26.59
C ASP A 22 24.00 6.17 25.76
N PRO A 23 24.15 7.51 25.70
CA PRO A 23 23.33 8.34 24.82
C PRO A 23 23.46 7.94 23.36
N PRO A 24 22.41 8.14 22.52
CA PRO A 24 22.50 7.85 21.09
C PRO A 24 23.68 8.57 20.42
N GLY A 25 24.54 7.80 19.75
CA GLY A 25 25.67 8.31 18.98
C GLY A 25 25.23 9.09 17.74
N ALA A 26 26.12 9.97 17.25
CA ALA A 26 25.89 10.64 15.97
C ALA A 26 26.10 9.66 14.80
N ILE A 27 25.24 9.73 13.78
CA ILE A 27 25.28 8.88 12.59
C ILE A 27 26.69 8.89 11.97
N ASN A 28 27.20 7.72 11.58
CA ASN A 28 28.51 7.51 10.95
C ASN A 28 29.73 7.94 11.81
N THR A 29 29.61 7.91 13.15
CA THR A 29 30.72 8.21 14.06
C THR A 29 31.39 6.93 14.55
N ILE A 30 32.72 6.89 14.51
CA ILE A 30 33.54 5.81 15.09
C ILE A 30 34.53 6.44 16.08
N PRO A 31 34.53 6.06 17.37
CA PRO A 31 33.66 5.07 18.00
C PRO A 31 32.22 5.57 18.20
N GLU A 32 31.27 4.63 18.29
CA GLU A 32 29.85 4.89 18.55
C GLU A 32 29.57 5.30 20.00
N LEU A 33 30.44 4.87 20.93
CA LEU A 33 30.37 5.16 22.36
C LEU A 33 30.52 6.68 22.62
N VAL A 34 29.50 7.31 23.20
CA VAL A 34 29.41 8.73 23.49
C VAL A 34 30.01 9.07 24.85
N ASN A 35 29.61 8.34 25.89
CA ASN A 35 30.13 8.49 27.24
C ASN A 35 31.06 7.32 27.58
N ASP A 36 32.30 7.65 27.95
CA ASP A 36 33.37 6.71 28.26
C ASP A 36 33.64 6.70 29.77
N ILE A 37 33.37 5.56 30.42
CA ILE A 37 33.56 5.33 31.85
C ILE A 37 34.51 4.14 32.07
N ASP A 38 35.71 4.40 32.59
CA ASP A 38 36.71 3.38 32.87
C ASP A 38 36.49 2.73 34.26
N ILE A 39 36.68 1.40 34.37
CA ILE A 39 36.80 0.67 35.66
C ILE A 39 38.18 0.04 35.86
N VAL A 40 38.71 0.10 37.10
CA VAL A 40 39.90 -0.66 37.54
C VAL A 40 39.73 -1.23 38.96
N ALA A 41 40.38 -2.35 39.26
CA ALA A 41 40.50 -2.89 40.62
C ALA A 41 41.93 -2.71 41.15
N ILE A 42 42.07 -2.24 42.40
CA ILE A 42 43.35 -1.91 43.03
C ILE A 42 43.55 -2.82 44.25
N GLU A 43 44.67 -3.55 44.24
CA GLU A 43 45.03 -4.53 45.27
C GLU A 43 45.38 -3.86 46.62
N PRO A 44 45.02 -4.48 47.77
CA PRO A 44 45.40 -4.01 49.09
C PRO A 44 46.92 -3.85 49.26
N GLY A 45 47.35 -2.76 49.91
CA GLY A 45 48.77 -2.54 50.22
C GLY A 45 49.56 -1.88 49.09
N MET A 46 50.30 -2.66 48.28
CA MET A 46 51.26 -2.13 47.28
C MET A 46 50.59 -1.51 46.04
N GLY A 47 49.27 -1.62 45.89
CA GLY A 47 48.47 -0.84 44.93
C GLY A 47 48.56 -1.30 43.47
N THR A 48 48.79 -2.58 43.21
CA THR A 48 48.73 -3.15 41.86
C THR A 48 47.37 -2.84 41.23
N ILE A 49 47.37 -2.32 39.99
CA ILE A 49 46.15 -2.01 39.24
C ILE A 49 45.83 -3.15 38.28
N HIS A 50 44.59 -3.61 38.31
CA HIS A 50 44.05 -4.62 37.41
C HIS A 50 43.02 -3.99 36.48
N TYR A 51 43.19 -4.23 35.18
CA TYR A 51 42.35 -3.70 34.11
C TYR A 51 41.36 -4.74 33.56
N PRO A 52 40.30 -4.31 32.86
CA PRO A 52 39.41 -5.18 32.10
C PRO A 52 40.13 -5.98 31.01
N TRP A 53 39.47 -7.00 30.50
CA TRP A 53 39.91 -7.65 29.26
C TRP A 53 39.60 -6.76 28.06
N THR A 54 40.60 -6.50 27.23
CA THR A 54 40.44 -5.76 25.97
C THR A 54 40.85 -6.64 24.78
N LEU A 55 40.05 -6.57 23.72
CA LEU A 55 40.38 -7.15 22.42
C LEU A 55 41.15 -6.11 21.58
N ASP A 56 42.08 -6.57 20.73
CA ASP A 56 42.69 -5.71 19.73
C ASP A 56 41.76 -5.61 18.51
N PRO A 57 41.18 -4.44 18.25
CA PRO A 57 40.16 -4.28 17.23
C PRO A 57 40.73 -3.85 15.88
N THR A 58 42.06 -3.83 15.72
CA THR A 58 42.69 -3.53 14.44
C THR A 58 42.47 -4.68 13.47
N SER A 59 42.09 -4.36 12.23
CA SER A 59 41.84 -5.37 11.20
C SER A 59 43.09 -6.22 10.95
N GLY A 60 42.91 -7.54 10.93
CA GLY A 60 43.99 -8.53 10.83
C GLY A 60 44.50 -9.10 12.16
N ASN A 61 43.95 -8.66 13.30
CA ASN A 61 44.30 -9.15 14.64
C ASN A 61 43.20 -9.97 15.32
N GLU A 62 42.21 -10.46 14.57
CA GLU A 62 41.01 -11.17 15.08
C GLU A 62 41.35 -12.49 15.81
N GLY A 63 42.57 -13.03 15.62
CA GLY A 63 43.06 -14.22 16.30
C GLY A 63 43.90 -13.97 17.56
N ASN A 64 44.16 -12.72 17.93
CA ASN A 64 44.98 -12.41 19.10
C ASN A 64 44.18 -12.62 20.41
N PRO A 65 44.79 -13.20 21.46
CA PRO A 65 44.13 -13.33 22.74
C PRO A 65 43.88 -11.94 23.37
N ALA A 66 42.76 -11.80 24.07
CA ALA A 66 42.48 -10.61 24.87
C ALA A 66 43.60 -10.35 25.89
N VAL A 67 43.80 -9.09 26.28
CA VAL A 67 44.83 -8.66 27.25
C VAL A 67 44.22 -7.84 28.40
N ARG A 68 44.87 -7.79 29.56
CA ARG A 68 44.45 -6.97 30.73
C ARG A 68 45.42 -5.81 31.01
N THR A 69 45.86 -5.13 29.96
CA THR A 69 46.95 -4.13 30.03
C THR A 69 46.47 -2.68 30.04
N GLY A 70 45.18 -2.42 29.85
CA GLY A 70 44.63 -1.06 29.83
C GLY A 70 43.11 -1.03 29.85
N PRO A 71 42.51 0.17 29.93
CA PRO A 71 41.06 0.35 29.99
C PRO A 71 40.36 -0.08 28.71
N ASP A 72 39.12 -0.55 28.84
CA ASP A 72 38.22 -0.72 27.69
C ASP A 72 37.67 0.67 27.31
N ARG A 73 37.36 0.88 26.03
CA ARG A 73 36.85 2.16 25.50
C ARG A 73 35.86 1.99 24.36
N ARG A 74 35.28 0.80 24.25
CA ARG A 74 34.46 0.43 23.08
C ARG A 74 33.02 0.17 23.40
N ASN A 75 32.75 -0.28 24.61
CA ASN A 75 31.43 -0.70 25.03
C ASN A 75 31.05 0.03 26.31
N ASN A 76 29.77 -0.01 26.61
CA ASN A 76 29.17 0.55 27.80
C ASN A 76 29.06 -0.47 28.95
N ILE A 77 29.81 -1.58 28.87
CA ILE A 77 29.84 -2.65 29.88
C ILE A 77 31.27 -3.15 30.07
N GLU A 78 31.90 -2.77 31.18
CA GLU A 78 33.29 -3.16 31.46
C GLU A 78 33.37 -4.09 32.68
N GLN A 79 34.26 -5.09 32.63
CA GLN A 79 34.50 -6.00 33.75
C GLN A 79 35.97 -6.22 34.07
N VAL A 80 36.35 -6.02 35.33
CA VAL A 80 37.64 -6.45 35.89
C VAL A 80 37.48 -7.77 36.62
N VAL A 81 38.38 -8.71 36.34
CA VAL A 81 38.47 -10.00 37.05
C VAL A 81 39.88 -10.19 37.59
N VAL A 82 39.98 -10.55 38.86
CA VAL A 82 41.23 -10.94 39.52
C VAL A 82 41.06 -12.36 40.07
N ASP A 83 41.86 -13.29 39.55
CA ASP A 83 41.84 -14.69 39.96
C ASP A 83 42.72 -14.89 41.20
N SER A 84 42.23 -15.65 42.18
CA SER A 84 42.89 -15.85 43.49
C SER A 84 43.37 -14.54 44.14
N PRO A 85 42.47 -13.55 44.35
CA PRO A 85 42.84 -12.24 44.88
C PRO A 85 43.43 -12.34 46.29
N ALA A 86 44.39 -11.47 46.60
CA ALA A 86 44.90 -11.32 47.95
C ALA A 86 43.77 -10.92 48.92
N ALA A 87 43.81 -11.44 50.14
CA ALA A 87 42.87 -11.07 51.19
C ALA A 87 43.06 -9.61 51.60
N GLY A 88 41.97 -8.90 51.86
CA GLY A 88 41.98 -7.50 52.30
C GLY A 88 40.97 -6.62 51.56
N THR A 89 41.00 -5.32 51.84
CA THR A 89 40.09 -4.33 51.24
C THR A 89 40.62 -3.84 49.89
N TRP A 90 39.95 -4.26 48.83
CA TRP A 90 40.21 -3.84 47.46
C TRP A 90 39.49 -2.52 47.16
N THR A 91 40.10 -1.68 46.32
CA THR A 91 39.45 -0.47 45.80
C THR A 91 39.02 -0.68 44.35
N ILE A 92 37.73 -0.59 44.08
CA ILE A 92 37.15 -0.52 42.74
C ILE A 92 37.02 0.95 42.36
N ARG A 93 37.80 1.41 41.38
CA ARG A 93 37.78 2.79 40.93
C ARG A 93 37.05 2.89 39.61
N VAL A 94 36.05 3.77 39.57
CA VAL A 94 35.30 4.16 38.39
C VAL A 94 35.68 5.59 38.01
N THR A 95 36.06 5.83 36.76
CA THR A 95 36.45 7.16 36.28
C THR A 95 35.65 7.49 35.02
N GLY A 96 34.85 8.56 35.04
CA GLY A 96 34.30 9.10 33.79
C GLY A 96 35.42 9.75 32.98
N TYR A 97 35.92 9.06 31.96
CA TYR A 97 37.01 9.53 31.11
C TYR A 97 36.53 10.66 30.21
N ALA A 98 35.40 10.47 29.52
CA ALA A 98 34.76 11.46 28.67
C ALA A 98 33.24 11.38 28.80
N ILE A 99 32.61 12.39 29.40
CA ILE A 99 31.15 12.44 29.60
C ILE A 99 30.61 13.73 28.94
N PRO A 100 30.60 13.81 27.60
CA PRO A 100 30.11 14.99 26.88
C PRO A 100 28.60 15.21 27.04
N SER A 101 27.85 14.17 27.39
CA SER A 101 26.41 14.24 27.66
C SER A 101 26.15 13.74 29.08
N GLY A 102 25.67 14.59 29.98
CA GLY A 102 25.54 14.22 31.39
C GLY A 102 24.42 14.95 32.13
N PRO A 103 24.13 14.54 33.39
CA PRO A 103 24.85 13.54 34.18
C PRO A 103 24.61 12.08 33.72
N GLN A 104 25.67 11.26 33.69
CA GLN A 104 25.60 9.84 33.34
C GLN A 104 25.40 8.97 34.58
N VAL A 105 24.32 8.19 34.60
CA VAL A 105 24.05 7.17 35.62
C VAL A 105 24.72 5.86 35.21
N PHE A 106 25.28 5.14 36.16
CA PHE A 106 25.84 3.81 35.93
C PHE A 106 25.44 2.85 37.05
N SER A 107 25.45 1.56 36.73
CA SER A 107 25.32 0.46 37.67
C SER A 107 26.67 -0.21 37.87
N LEU A 108 27.01 -0.55 39.11
CA LEU A 108 28.25 -1.25 39.45
C LEU A 108 27.89 -2.49 40.29
N ALA A 109 28.40 -3.65 39.89
CA ALA A 109 28.21 -4.92 40.58
C ALA A 109 29.57 -5.53 40.92
N THR A 110 29.71 -6.12 42.10
CA THR A 110 30.96 -6.77 42.54
C THR A 110 30.71 -8.17 43.08
N THR A 111 31.73 -9.01 43.05
CA THR A 111 31.75 -10.31 43.74
C THR A 111 33.14 -10.51 44.31
N PRO A 112 33.33 -10.56 45.65
CA PRO A 112 32.34 -10.33 46.70
C PRO A 112 31.66 -8.95 46.61
N ASP A 113 30.51 -8.79 47.26
CA ASP A 113 29.76 -7.52 47.27
C ASP A 113 30.58 -6.38 47.89
N PHE A 114 30.15 -5.14 47.66
CA PHE A 114 30.85 -3.97 48.18
C PHE A 114 30.93 -3.99 49.71
N SER A 115 32.07 -3.55 50.22
CA SER A 115 32.21 -2.94 51.53
C SER A 115 31.65 -1.50 51.47
N THR A 116 30.33 -1.35 51.41
CA THR A 116 29.64 -0.04 51.42
C THR A 116 29.44 0.54 52.81
N ALA A 117 29.69 -0.25 53.85
CA ALA A 117 29.46 0.20 55.20
C ALA A 117 30.55 1.21 55.58
N THR A 118 30.12 2.43 55.90
CA THR A 118 30.86 3.37 56.73
C THR A 118 30.13 3.54 58.05
N SER A 119 30.72 4.29 58.97
CA SER A 119 30.03 4.72 60.19
C SER A 119 28.83 5.61 59.84
N ALA A 120 28.92 6.45 58.80
CA ALA A 120 27.73 7.02 58.17
C ALA A 120 26.87 5.93 57.51
N GLY A 121 25.74 5.59 58.12
CA GLY A 121 24.82 4.57 57.65
C GLY A 121 24.01 5.01 56.42
N VAL A 122 23.69 4.06 55.55
CA VAL A 122 22.84 4.27 54.37
C VAL A 122 21.68 3.29 54.40
N ILE A 123 20.47 3.75 54.08
CA ILE A 123 19.29 2.91 53.86
C ILE A 123 18.83 3.01 52.40
N SER A 124 18.36 1.91 51.82
CA SER A 124 17.78 1.86 50.47
C SER A 124 16.55 0.95 50.41
N LEU A 125 15.74 1.20 49.38
CA LEU A 125 14.63 0.36 48.93
C LEU A 125 15.01 -0.24 47.57
N ASP A 126 14.57 -1.47 47.27
CA ASP A 126 14.93 -2.17 46.02
C ASP A 126 14.25 -1.58 44.77
N LYS A 127 13.10 -0.94 44.93
CA LYS A 127 12.42 -0.18 43.87
C LYS A 127 12.11 1.25 44.29
N SER A 128 12.02 2.13 43.29
CA SER A 128 11.52 3.50 43.46
C SER A 128 9.99 3.61 43.35
N LYS A 129 9.33 2.62 42.74
CA LYS A 129 7.86 2.52 42.59
C LYS A 129 7.43 1.07 42.90
N TYR A 130 6.35 0.88 43.65
CA TYR A 130 5.84 -0.45 44.01
C TYR A 130 4.38 -0.63 43.63
N ALA A 131 4.01 -1.85 43.25
CA ALA A 131 2.61 -2.25 43.14
C ALA A 131 1.95 -2.36 44.53
N CYS A 132 0.62 -2.21 44.60
CA CYS A 132 -0.13 -2.36 45.86
C CYS A 132 0.04 -3.72 46.58
N SER A 133 0.51 -4.75 45.87
CA SER A 133 0.73 -6.10 46.40
C SER A 133 2.19 -6.54 46.34
N ASP A 134 3.11 -5.60 46.13
CA ASP A 134 4.55 -5.89 46.07
C ASP A 134 5.11 -6.28 47.46
N THR A 135 6.36 -6.71 47.46
CA THR A 135 7.17 -6.84 48.66
C THR A 135 8.33 -5.85 48.56
N ALA A 136 8.42 -4.91 49.50
CA ALA A 136 9.52 -3.95 49.55
C ALA A 136 10.69 -4.58 50.32
N VAL A 137 11.87 -4.61 49.69
CA VAL A 137 13.12 -5.04 50.31
C VAL A 137 13.88 -3.82 50.78
N ILE A 138 14.25 -3.83 52.06
CA ILE A 138 14.95 -2.74 52.73
C ILE A 138 16.37 -3.21 53.00
N THR A 139 17.36 -2.39 52.63
CA THR A 139 18.76 -2.65 52.92
C THR A 139 19.35 -1.49 53.71
N VAL A 140 20.06 -1.80 54.80
CA VAL A 140 20.87 -0.85 55.57
C VAL A 140 22.33 -1.26 55.49
N SER A 141 23.22 -0.31 55.24
CA SER A 141 24.67 -0.53 55.21
C SER A 141 25.33 0.43 56.21
N ASP A 142 25.88 -0.11 57.30
CA ASP A 142 26.42 0.66 58.43
C ASP A 142 27.42 -0.19 59.23
N THR A 143 28.66 0.31 59.41
CA THR A 143 29.72 -0.45 60.12
C THR A 143 29.49 -0.54 61.61
N ASP A 144 28.77 0.40 62.18
CA ASP A 144 28.66 0.58 63.62
C ASP A 144 27.64 -0.40 64.21
N LEU A 145 26.74 -0.89 63.37
CA LEU A 145 25.86 -2.02 63.66
C LEU A 145 26.63 -3.35 63.80
N ASN A 146 27.77 -3.49 63.11
CA ASN A 146 28.60 -4.71 63.12
C ASN A 146 29.54 -4.79 64.32
N THR A 147 28.94 -4.94 65.50
CA THR A 147 29.67 -4.98 66.78
C THR A 147 30.38 -6.30 67.05
N ASN A 148 30.02 -7.40 66.36
CA ASN A 148 30.67 -8.70 66.49
C ASN A 148 30.84 -9.40 65.12
N PRO A 149 32.04 -9.34 64.52
CA PRO A 149 32.37 -9.95 63.23
C PRO A 149 32.12 -11.47 63.13
N GLY A 150 31.97 -12.18 64.26
CA GLY A 150 31.76 -13.62 64.27
C GLY A 150 30.30 -14.07 64.14
N THR A 151 29.34 -13.16 64.17
CA THR A 151 27.90 -13.47 64.17
C THR A 151 27.11 -12.41 63.43
N GLU A 152 26.15 -12.83 62.61
CA GLU A 152 25.13 -11.96 62.04
C GLU A 152 24.41 -11.19 63.16
N GLN A 153 24.31 -9.86 63.03
CA GLN A 153 23.47 -9.07 63.93
C GLN A 153 22.18 -8.60 63.26
N THR A 154 21.36 -7.88 64.02
CA THR A 154 20.06 -7.39 63.56
C THR A 154 19.87 -5.94 63.92
N VAL A 155 19.15 -5.22 63.08
CA VAL A 155 18.70 -3.84 63.32
C VAL A 155 17.21 -3.73 63.01
N THR A 156 16.49 -2.88 63.73
CA THR A 156 15.08 -2.61 63.44
C THR A 156 14.97 -1.25 62.75
N VAL A 157 14.27 -1.23 61.63
CA VAL A 157 13.92 0.00 60.89
C VAL A 157 12.42 0.21 60.94
N SER A 158 11.97 1.46 60.88
CA SER A 158 10.55 1.78 60.73
C SER A 158 10.26 2.11 59.27
N ILE A 159 9.19 1.57 58.71
CA ILE A 159 8.71 1.93 57.37
C ILE A 159 7.26 2.37 57.47
N ALA A 160 6.92 3.51 56.87
CA ALA A 160 5.57 4.06 56.91
C ALA A 160 5.10 4.42 55.50
N SER A 161 3.78 4.47 55.30
CA SER A 161 3.15 5.03 54.11
C SER A 161 2.31 6.25 54.48
N THR A 162 1.86 7.02 53.50
CA THR A 162 0.88 8.09 53.74
C THR A 162 -0.49 7.57 54.19
N SER A 163 -0.90 6.36 53.80
CA SER A 163 -2.12 5.70 54.29
C SER A 163 -1.96 5.09 55.68
N GLU A 164 -0.73 4.77 56.08
CA GLU A 164 -0.39 4.23 57.40
C GLU A 164 0.76 5.03 58.05
N PRO A 165 0.49 6.25 58.55
CA PRO A 165 1.54 7.11 59.13
C PRO A 165 2.18 6.53 60.41
N GLY A 166 1.53 5.55 61.05
CA GLY A 166 2.08 4.82 62.19
C GLY A 166 3.19 3.85 61.78
N GLY A 167 3.14 3.37 60.53
CA GLY A 167 4.09 2.45 59.93
C GLY A 167 4.24 1.11 60.65
N GLU A 168 5.16 0.33 60.13
CA GLU A 168 5.53 -0.99 60.62
C GLU A 168 7.02 -1.03 61.00
N SER A 169 7.36 -1.93 61.93
CA SER A 169 8.75 -2.17 62.33
C SER A 169 9.28 -3.42 61.66
N VAL A 170 10.35 -3.29 60.87
CA VAL A 170 10.97 -4.40 60.14
C VAL A 170 12.31 -4.75 60.77
N LEU A 171 12.48 -6.02 61.13
CA LEU A 171 13.77 -6.55 61.59
C LEU A 171 14.62 -6.90 60.37
N LEU A 172 15.74 -6.18 60.20
CA LEU A 172 16.75 -6.49 59.20
C LEU A 172 17.83 -7.35 59.85
N THR A 173 18.30 -8.37 59.13
CA THR A 173 19.38 -9.26 59.55
C THR A 173 20.59 -9.03 58.66
N GLU A 174 21.77 -9.05 59.25
CA GLU A 174 23.03 -8.98 58.52
C GLU A 174 23.08 -10.07 57.43
N THR A 175 23.50 -9.75 56.21
CA THR A 175 23.47 -10.67 55.06
C THR A 175 24.51 -11.79 55.15
N GLY A 176 25.41 -11.68 56.12
CA GLY A 176 26.36 -12.69 56.59
C GLY A 176 27.24 -12.09 57.70
N PRO A 177 27.99 -12.90 58.46
CA PRO A 177 28.90 -12.39 59.47
C PRO A 177 29.93 -11.42 58.87
N ASP A 178 30.12 -10.28 59.51
CA ASP A 178 31.11 -9.25 59.14
C ASP A 178 30.86 -8.54 57.79
N THR A 179 29.61 -8.52 57.33
CA THR A 179 29.24 -7.84 56.07
C THR A 179 28.84 -6.39 56.29
N SER A 180 28.36 -6.05 57.49
CA SER A 180 27.83 -4.72 57.84
C SER A 180 26.68 -4.26 56.91
N ILE A 181 26.05 -5.20 56.20
CA ILE A 181 24.89 -4.98 55.33
C ILE A 181 23.74 -5.78 55.92
N PHE A 182 22.63 -5.12 56.21
CA PHE A 182 21.44 -5.69 56.83
C PHE A 182 20.29 -5.64 55.86
N SER A 183 19.58 -6.75 55.67
CA SER A 183 18.45 -6.83 54.76
C SER A 183 17.23 -7.46 55.42
N GLY A 184 16.06 -7.06 54.95
CA GLY A 184 14.76 -7.57 55.35
C GLY A 184 13.69 -7.03 54.41
N SER A 185 12.47 -7.51 54.57
CA SER A 185 11.39 -7.16 53.64
C SER A 185 10.05 -7.03 54.33
N ILE A 186 9.14 -6.28 53.74
CA ILE A 186 7.75 -6.16 54.17
C ILE A 186 6.81 -6.27 52.97
N ALA A 187 5.69 -6.97 53.14
CA ALA A 187 4.64 -7.02 52.13
C ALA A 187 3.84 -5.72 52.14
N LEU A 188 3.45 -5.24 50.97
CA LEU A 188 2.53 -4.13 50.78
C LEU A 188 1.12 -4.68 50.51
N ASN A 189 0.08 -4.03 51.03
CA ASN A 189 -1.31 -4.40 50.75
C ASN A 189 -2.27 -3.22 50.90
N THR A 190 -3.43 -3.28 50.23
CA THR A 190 -4.53 -2.32 50.41
C THR A 190 -5.42 -2.64 51.61
N THR A 191 -5.18 -3.78 52.27
CA THR A 191 -5.88 -4.20 53.48
C THR A 191 -4.90 -4.21 54.64
N ASP A 192 -5.25 -3.47 55.69
CA ASP A 192 -4.49 -3.40 56.94
C ASP A 192 -4.46 -4.76 57.65
N ALA A 193 -3.26 -5.24 57.95
CA ALA A 193 -3.02 -6.49 58.66
C ALA A 193 -1.65 -6.45 59.37
N PRO A 194 -1.48 -7.11 60.53
CA PRO A 194 -0.20 -7.13 61.23
C PRO A 194 0.96 -7.64 60.37
N GLY A 195 2.04 -6.87 60.26
CA GLY A 195 3.25 -7.25 59.51
C GLY A 195 3.15 -6.98 58.01
N VAL A 196 2.20 -6.15 57.60
CA VAL A 196 1.96 -5.71 56.23
C VAL A 196 1.82 -4.20 56.27
N LEU A 197 2.54 -3.49 55.41
CA LEU A 197 2.38 -2.04 55.30
C LEU A 197 1.11 -1.75 54.48
N LEU A 198 0.12 -1.10 55.10
CA LEU A 198 -1.07 -0.62 54.40
C LEU A 198 -0.67 0.49 53.42
N VAL A 199 -1.01 0.30 52.15
CA VAL A 199 -0.73 1.27 51.07
C VAL A 199 -1.97 1.49 50.20
N ALA A 200 -2.02 2.66 49.58
CA ALA A 200 -2.97 3.02 48.53
C ALA A 200 -2.23 3.62 47.32
N ASP A 201 -2.92 3.68 46.19
CA ASP A 201 -2.41 4.32 44.98
C ASP A 201 -1.96 5.77 45.23
N GLY A 202 -0.77 6.12 44.77
CA GLY A 202 -0.15 7.43 44.99
C GLY A 202 0.50 7.63 46.35
N ASP A 203 0.54 6.61 47.23
CA ASP A 203 1.19 6.74 48.53
C ASP A 203 2.69 6.96 48.41
N ALA A 204 3.24 7.76 49.33
CA ALA A 204 4.67 7.82 49.58
C ALA A 204 5.05 6.82 50.66
N VAL A 205 6.03 5.96 50.39
CA VAL A 205 6.60 4.99 51.32
C VAL A 205 7.96 5.49 51.78
N THR A 206 8.14 5.60 53.09
CA THR A 206 9.38 6.11 53.70
C THR A 206 9.91 5.10 54.71
N ALA A 207 11.06 4.50 54.41
CA ALA A 207 11.83 3.70 55.36
C ALA A 207 12.81 4.59 56.10
N THR A 208 12.87 4.47 57.43
CA THR A 208 13.72 5.28 58.30
C THR A 208 14.60 4.38 59.17
N TYR A 209 15.90 4.62 59.08
CA TYR A 209 16.94 4.05 59.92
C TYR A 209 17.50 5.16 60.82
N ILE A 210 17.75 4.86 62.10
CA ILE A 210 18.42 5.81 63.01
C ILE A 210 19.88 5.39 63.12
N ASP A 211 20.76 6.14 62.45
CA ASP A 211 22.20 5.98 62.53
C ASP A 211 22.70 6.49 63.88
N ALA A 212 23.22 5.59 64.71
CA ALA A 212 23.64 5.90 66.07
C ALA A 212 24.86 6.85 66.10
N ASP A 213 25.76 6.77 65.11
CA ASP A 213 26.98 7.58 64.99
C ASP A 213 27.35 7.71 63.50
N ASP A 214 27.16 8.89 62.93
CA ASP A 214 27.36 9.09 61.48
C ASP A 214 28.84 9.17 61.05
N GLY A 215 29.78 8.94 61.97
CA GLY A 215 31.22 9.06 61.73
C GLY A 215 31.70 10.49 61.44
N ALA A 216 30.82 11.48 61.48
CA ALA A 216 31.07 12.92 61.29
C ALA A 216 30.74 13.75 62.55
N GLY A 217 30.35 13.08 63.65
CA GLY A 217 30.06 13.67 64.96
C GLY A 217 28.56 13.95 65.21
N GLY A 218 27.69 13.53 64.30
CA GLY A 218 26.25 13.40 64.53
C GLY A 218 25.92 12.11 65.28
N ILE A 219 24.93 12.16 66.15
CA ILE A 219 24.49 11.04 66.99
C ILE A 219 22.98 10.87 66.80
N ASN A 220 22.51 9.64 66.57
CA ASN A 220 21.12 9.31 66.27
C ASN A 220 20.54 10.10 65.09
N VAL A 221 21.28 10.12 63.97
CA VAL A 221 20.87 10.81 62.74
C VAL A 221 19.85 9.95 61.99
N PRO A 222 18.64 10.44 61.70
CA PRO A 222 17.69 9.70 60.88
C PRO A 222 18.11 9.72 59.40
N VAL A 223 18.23 8.54 58.81
CA VAL A 223 18.51 8.31 57.39
C VAL A 223 17.27 7.70 56.77
N THR A 224 16.84 8.20 55.60
CA THR A 224 15.59 7.75 54.96
C THR A 224 15.79 7.29 53.53
N ALA A 225 14.99 6.31 53.12
CA ALA A 225 14.78 5.90 51.73
C ALA A 225 13.31 6.05 51.37
N ASN A 226 13.03 6.53 50.17
CA ASN A 226 11.67 6.86 49.73
C ASN A 226 11.33 6.13 48.43
N ALA A 227 10.07 5.72 48.30
CA ALA A 227 9.46 5.19 47.09
C ALA A 227 8.01 5.67 47.00
N THR A 228 7.37 5.46 45.85
CA THR A 228 5.93 5.70 45.68
C THR A 228 5.20 4.41 45.35
N VAL A 229 3.89 4.39 45.57
CA VAL A 229 3.03 3.25 45.26
C VAL A 229 2.17 3.59 44.04
N ASP A 230 2.09 2.65 43.10
CA ASP A 230 1.16 2.69 41.98
C ASP A 230 0.39 1.39 41.90
N CYS A 231 -0.93 1.48 41.88
CA CYS A 231 -1.79 0.33 41.87
C CYS A 231 -2.62 0.22 40.58
N GLN A 232 -2.44 1.13 39.64
CA GLN A 232 -3.16 1.16 38.37
C GLN A 232 -2.26 0.64 37.25
N PRO A 233 -2.81 -0.19 36.35
CA PRO A 233 -2.12 -0.50 35.10
C PRO A 233 -2.24 0.69 34.14
N PRO A 234 -1.28 0.84 33.21
CA PRO A 234 -1.31 1.92 32.24
C PRO A 234 -2.54 1.80 31.32
N LEU A 235 -3.20 2.92 31.05
CA LEU A 235 -4.31 2.97 30.10
C LEU A 235 -3.77 3.10 28.67
N ILE A 236 -3.83 2.02 27.90
CA ILE A 236 -3.46 2.01 26.48
C ILE A 236 -4.57 2.70 25.66
N SER A 237 -4.17 3.58 24.75
CA SER A 237 -5.08 4.28 23.84
C SER A 237 -4.43 4.61 22.51
N GLY A 238 -5.25 4.84 21.49
CA GLY A 238 -4.79 5.32 20.18
C GLY A 238 -3.96 4.29 19.39
N VAL A 239 -4.23 2.99 19.56
CA VAL A 239 -3.56 1.93 18.79
C VAL A 239 -3.84 2.12 17.29
N ALA A 240 -2.80 2.40 16.52
CA ALA A 240 -2.85 2.58 15.08
C ALA A 240 -1.70 1.81 14.41
N ILE A 241 -2.02 1.23 13.25
CA ILE A 241 -1.06 0.52 12.40
C ILE A 241 -0.78 1.42 11.20
N THR A 242 0.48 1.73 10.98
CA THR A 242 0.98 2.69 10.00
C THR A 242 2.18 2.11 9.27
N ASP A 243 2.60 2.74 8.17
CA ASP A 243 3.83 2.36 7.44
C ASP A 243 3.87 0.85 7.13
N ILE A 244 2.77 0.36 6.55
CA ILE A 244 2.59 -1.03 6.18
C ILE A 244 3.30 -1.25 4.84
N GLY A 245 4.39 -2.02 4.86
CA GLY A 245 5.11 -2.49 3.68
C GLY A 245 4.87 -3.98 3.44
N ALA A 246 5.63 -4.57 2.52
CA ALA A 246 5.54 -5.99 2.22
C ALA A 246 6.07 -6.88 3.36
N THR A 247 7.09 -6.40 4.08
CA THR A 247 7.78 -7.18 5.14
C THR A 247 7.81 -6.48 6.49
N HIS A 248 7.15 -5.33 6.62
CA HIS A 248 7.11 -4.54 7.85
C HIS A 248 5.79 -3.83 8.08
N ALA A 249 5.55 -3.43 9.32
CA ALA A 249 4.50 -2.49 9.71
C ALA A 249 4.89 -1.78 11.02
N THR A 250 4.50 -0.52 11.19
CA THR A 250 4.75 0.22 12.43
C THR A 250 3.47 0.38 13.25
N VAL A 251 3.52 -0.04 14.51
CA VAL A 251 2.41 0.08 15.47
C VAL A 251 2.69 1.26 16.40
N THR A 252 1.74 2.17 16.49
CA THR A 252 1.80 3.34 17.36
C THR A 252 0.66 3.31 18.38
N PHE A 253 0.94 3.75 19.59
CA PHE A 253 -0.05 3.90 20.66
C PHE A 253 0.49 4.80 21.77
N THR A 254 -0.39 5.18 22.70
CA THR A 254 -0.04 5.99 23.88
C THR A 254 -0.53 5.35 25.16
N THR A 255 0.16 5.63 26.25
CA THR A 255 -0.26 5.31 27.61
C THR A 255 -0.40 6.60 28.43
N ASP A 256 -1.27 6.59 29.44
CA ASP A 256 -1.47 7.72 30.35
C ASP A 256 -0.33 7.92 31.36
N GLU A 257 0.55 6.92 31.50
CA GLU A 257 1.78 6.98 32.27
C GLU A 257 2.95 6.24 31.57
N PRO A 258 4.22 6.47 31.98
CA PRO A 258 5.35 5.79 31.38
C PRO A 258 5.31 4.26 31.57
N ALA A 259 5.30 3.53 30.46
CA ALA A 259 5.27 2.07 30.42
C ALA A 259 6.24 1.50 29.38
N VAL A 260 6.57 0.22 29.46
CA VAL A 260 7.24 -0.53 28.40
C VAL A 260 6.16 -1.14 27.51
N GLY A 261 6.20 -0.80 26.22
CA GLY A 261 5.26 -1.30 25.22
C GLY A 261 5.74 -2.59 24.55
N VAL A 262 4.85 -3.56 24.38
CA VAL A 262 5.07 -4.82 23.65
C VAL A 262 3.93 -5.05 22.68
N VAL A 263 4.24 -5.39 21.43
CA VAL A 263 3.26 -5.81 20.42
C VAL A 263 3.40 -7.31 20.21
N ARG A 264 2.35 -8.08 20.49
CA ARG A 264 2.25 -9.49 20.11
C ARG A 264 1.49 -9.62 18.80
N TYR A 265 1.97 -10.40 17.86
CA TYR A 265 1.39 -10.52 16.52
C TYR A 265 1.47 -11.95 15.94
N GLY A 266 0.64 -12.24 14.93
CA GLY A 266 0.61 -13.52 14.22
C GLY A 266 -0.47 -13.59 13.15
N LEU A 267 -0.59 -14.74 12.48
CA LEU A 267 -1.52 -14.95 11.36
C LEU A 267 -2.99 -15.15 11.79
N SER A 268 -3.26 -15.22 13.09
CA SER A 268 -4.62 -15.24 13.63
C SER A 268 -4.64 -14.71 15.06
N CYS A 269 -5.78 -14.13 15.48
CA CYS A 269 -5.94 -13.59 16.83
C CYS A 269 -5.76 -14.67 17.94
N GLY A 270 -6.06 -15.93 17.65
CA GLY A 270 -5.83 -17.05 18.57
C GLY A 270 -4.38 -17.55 18.65
N ALA A 271 -3.48 -17.05 17.79
CA ALA A 271 -2.10 -17.52 17.66
C ALA A 271 -1.12 -16.36 17.43
N LEU A 272 -1.08 -15.40 18.37
CA LEU A 272 -0.08 -14.33 18.42
C LEU A 272 1.26 -14.88 18.92
N THR A 273 2.00 -15.53 18.02
CA THR A 273 3.22 -16.30 18.33
C THR A 273 4.51 -15.49 18.25
N GLN A 274 4.44 -14.27 17.73
CA GLN A 274 5.58 -13.36 17.57
C GLN A 274 5.39 -12.13 18.45
N SER A 275 6.48 -11.44 18.77
CA SER A 275 6.44 -10.21 19.56
C SER A 275 7.56 -9.24 19.21
N ALA A 276 7.28 -7.94 19.34
CA ALA A 276 8.25 -6.85 19.26
C ALA A 276 8.07 -5.91 20.46
N SER A 277 9.14 -5.27 20.94
CA SER A 277 9.10 -4.42 22.13
C SER A 277 9.70 -3.05 21.86
N GLY A 278 9.13 -2.01 22.49
CA GLY A 278 9.68 -0.67 22.50
C GLY A 278 10.84 -0.51 23.49
N LEU A 279 11.56 0.61 23.37
CA LEU A 279 12.70 0.90 24.23
C LEU A 279 12.28 1.66 25.50
N GLY A 280 12.54 1.08 26.66
CA GLY A 280 12.38 1.72 27.96
C GLY A 280 10.93 2.13 28.31
N LEU A 281 10.80 2.91 29.38
CA LEU A 281 9.53 3.47 29.84
C LEU A 281 9.20 4.75 29.06
N GLN A 282 8.10 4.75 28.32
CA GLN A 282 7.64 5.88 27.50
C GLN A 282 6.11 6.02 27.63
N THR A 283 5.57 7.19 27.29
CA THR A 283 4.12 7.42 27.17
C THR A 283 3.62 7.41 25.72
N SER A 284 4.56 7.49 24.77
CA SER A 284 4.30 7.41 23.34
C SER A 284 5.16 6.31 22.75
N HIS A 285 4.51 5.38 22.07
CA HIS A 285 5.14 4.17 21.54
C HIS A 285 5.06 4.16 20.03
N SER A 286 6.17 3.74 19.42
CA SER A 286 6.30 3.46 17.99
C SER A 286 7.15 2.21 17.85
N ILE A 287 6.53 1.09 17.51
CA ILE A 287 7.17 -0.24 17.48
C ILE A 287 7.02 -0.81 16.07
N THR A 288 8.15 -1.04 15.40
CA THR A 288 8.18 -1.62 14.05
C THR A 288 8.25 -3.14 14.11
N LEU A 289 7.33 -3.78 13.40
CA LEU A 289 7.30 -5.21 13.11
C LEU A 289 8.10 -5.45 11.83
N THR A 290 8.93 -6.48 11.79
CA THR A 290 9.81 -6.81 10.66
C THR A 290 9.77 -8.31 10.37
N GLY A 291 10.22 -8.72 9.18
CA GLY A 291 10.23 -10.13 8.79
C GLY A 291 8.82 -10.70 8.54
N LEU A 292 7.87 -9.84 8.18
CA LEU A 292 6.53 -10.25 7.80
C LEU A 292 6.54 -10.86 6.39
N THR A 293 5.57 -11.72 6.10
CA THR A 293 5.32 -12.21 4.75
C THR A 293 4.47 -11.20 3.98
N GLN A 294 4.78 -10.96 2.71
CA GLN A 294 3.99 -10.10 1.81
C GLN A 294 2.58 -10.63 1.56
N ASP A 295 1.65 -9.76 1.15
CA ASP A 295 0.23 -10.06 0.88
C ASP A 295 -0.41 -11.01 1.92
N THR A 296 -0.10 -10.78 3.20
CA THR A 296 -0.48 -11.69 4.28
C THR A 296 -1.24 -10.95 5.38
N PRO A 297 -2.43 -11.43 5.79
CA PRO A 297 -3.15 -10.86 6.91
C PRO A 297 -2.47 -11.20 8.24
N TYR A 298 -2.27 -10.18 9.07
CA TYR A 298 -1.74 -10.27 10.42
C TYR A 298 -2.72 -9.68 11.45
N PHE A 299 -2.67 -10.24 12.64
CA PHE A 299 -3.43 -9.81 13.82
C PHE A 299 -2.45 -9.48 14.94
N LEU A 300 -2.79 -8.49 15.78
CA LEU A 300 -1.96 -8.08 16.91
C LEU A 300 -2.76 -7.64 18.13
N ALA A 301 -2.08 -7.68 19.29
CA ALA A 301 -2.50 -7.08 20.55
C ALA A 301 -1.30 -6.32 21.15
N VAL A 302 -1.58 -5.27 21.91
CA VAL A 302 -0.58 -4.43 22.56
C VAL A 302 -0.62 -4.67 24.05
N ASP A 303 0.52 -4.93 24.67
CA ASP A 303 0.70 -4.96 26.11
C ASP A 303 1.55 -3.77 26.56
N ALA A 304 1.24 -3.22 27.73
CA ALA A 304 2.03 -2.17 28.37
C ALA A 304 2.27 -2.51 29.83
N THR A 305 3.50 -2.35 30.32
CA THR A 305 3.87 -2.58 31.73
C THR A 305 4.56 -1.36 32.30
N ASP A 306 4.05 -0.80 33.39
CA ASP A 306 4.61 0.39 34.04
C ASP A 306 5.88 0.09 34.87
N ALA A 307 6.42 1.11 35.54
CA ALA A 307 7.59 0.97 36.41
C ALA A 307 7.31 0.18 37.72
N ALA A 308 6.06 0.08 38.15
CA ALA A 308 5.66 -0.69 39.34
C ALA A 308 5.39 -2.18 39.03
N GLY A 309 5.29 -2.54 37.75
CA GLY A 309 4.97 -3.87 37.26
C GLY A 309 3.47 -4.10 37.00
N ASN A 310 2.65 -3.06 37.03
CA ASN A 310 1.25 -3.13 36.63
C ASN A 310 1.18 -3.26 35.10
N ALA A 311 0.39 -4.22 34.61
CA ALA A 311 0.29 -4.53 33.19
C ALA A 311 -1.14 -4.35 32.65
N ALA A 312 -1.25 -3.81 31.44
CA ALA A 312 -2.48 -3.73 30.66
C ALA A 312 -2.28 -4.37 29.29
N THR A 313 -3.39 -4.81 28.69
CA THR A 313 -3.46 -5.30 27.32
C THR A 313 -4.61 -4.61 26.59
N ASP A 314 -4.35 -4.17 25.36
CA ASP A 314 -5.37 -3.82 24.37
C ASP A 314 -5.38 -4.88 23.26
N ASP A 315 -6.45 -5.67 23.22
CA ASP A 315 -6.72 -6.70 22.23
C ASP A 315 -7.97 -6.38 21.40
N ASN A 316 -8.38 -5.10 21.34
CA ASN A 316 -9.58 -4.66 20.64
C ASN A 316 -10.86 -5.39 21.09
N GLY A 317 -11.00 -5.64 22.40
CA GLY A 317 -12.14 -6.37 22.96
C GLY A 317 -12.16 -7.85 22.57
N GLY A 318 -10.99 -8.46 22.42
CA GLY A 318 -10.78 -9.85 22.02
C GLY A 318 -10.83 -10.10 20.51
N ALA A 319 -11.03 -9.07 19.68
CA ALA A 319 -11.03 -9.20 18.22
C ALA A 319 -9.64 -9.08 17.59
N CYS A 320 -8.64 -8.62 18.35
CA CYS A 320 -7.35 -8.14 17.89
C CYS A 320 -7.45 -6.95 16.90
N HIS A 321 -6.32 -6.26 16.71
CA HIS A 321 -6.16 -5.32 15.60
C HIS A 321 -5.65 -6.09 14.38
N GLY A 322 -6.14 -5.80 13.18
CA GLY A 322 -5.76 -6.50 11.95
C GLY A 322 -5.18 -5.56 10.89
N PHE A 323 -4.24 -6.05 10.11
CA PHE A 323 -3.73 -5.42 8.89
C PHE A 323 -3.28 -6.48 7.88
N THR A 324 -3.13 -6.09 6.62
CA THR A 324 -2.55 -6.94 5.58
C THR A 324 -1.29 -6.25 5.08
N THR A 325 -0.17 -6.96 5.05
CA THR A 325 1.05 -6.47 4.40
C THR A 325 0.82 -6.23 2.92
N LEU A 326 1.61 -5.34 2.33
CA LEU A 326 1.54 -5.11 0.89
C LEU A 326 2.14 -6.30 0.13
N GLU A 327 1.81 -6.42 -1.14
CA GLU A 327 2.59 -7.23 -2.07
C GLU A 327 3.91 -6.50 -2.36
N GLN A 328 5.02 -7.24 -2.45
CA GLN A 328 6.29 -6.69 -2.92
C GLN A 328 6.25 -6.67 -4.45
N PRO A 329 6.35 -5.50 -5.09
CA PRO A 329 6.44 -5.45 -6.54
C PRO A 329 7.67 -6.20 -7.05
N ASP A 330 7.49 -7.05 -8.06
CA ASP A 330 8.60 -7.64 -8.79
C ASP A 330 9.05 -6.70 -9.92
N TYR A 331 10.31 -6.28 -9.87
CA TYR A 331 10.90 -5.39 -10.87
C TYR A 331 11.61 -6.14 -12.01
N PHE A 332 11.51 -7.47 -12.02
CA PHE A 332 12.07 -8.35 -13.06
C PHE A 332 13.54 -8.04 -13.35
N THR A 333 14.32 -7.77 -12.30
CA THR A 333 15.70 -7.30 -12.42
C THR A 333 16.57 -7.94 -11.36
N GLU A 334 17.68 -8.51 -11.82
CA GLU A 334 18.70 -9.17 -11.03
C GLU A 334 20.08 -8.62 -11.42
N LEU A 335 20.85 -8.20 -10.43
CA LEU A 335 22.24 -7.77 -10.46
C LEU A 335 23.06 -8.82 -9.70
N PHE A 336 23.66 -9.75 -10.43
CA PHE A 336 24.41 -10.85 -9.86
C PHE A 336 25.92 -10.59 -9.85
N ASP A 337 26.61 -11.33 -8.98
CA ASP A 337 28.05 -11.44 -8.91
C ASP A 337 28.53 -12.89 -9.10
N ALA A 338 29.83 -13.13 -8.88
CA ALA A 338 30.44 -14.44 -9.10
C ALA A 338 29.86 -15.56 -8.21
N ALA A 339 29.12 -15.23 -7.16
CA ALA A 339 28.52 -16.17 -6.23
C ALA A 339 27.15 -16.69 -6.68
N ASP A 340 26.39 -15.91 -7.45
CA ASP A 340 24.98 -16.17 -7.78
C ASP A 340 24.63 -16.09 -9.27
N ASN A 341 25.58 -15.82 -10.19
CA ASN A 341 25.28 -15.92 -11.62
C ASN A 341 24.82 -17.35 -12.05
N ASP A 342 23.52 -17.51 -12.25
CA ASP A 342 22.88 -18.80 -12.52
C ASP A 342 21.79 -18.75 -13.62
N VAL A 343 21.77 -17.67 -14.41
CA VAL A 343 20.83 -17.47 -15.54
C VAL A 343 21.13 -18.37 -16.76
N ASP A 344 22.21 -19.15 -16.71
CA ASP A 344 22.73 -19.93 -17.82
C ASP A 344 21.76 -21.01 -18.33
N ASN A 345 21.64 -21.16 -19.66
CA ASN A 345 20.75 -22.13 -20.31
C ASN A 345 19.26 -22.00 -19.94
N GLN A 346 18.78 -20.78 -19.75
CA GLN A 346 17.37 -20.49 -19.47
C GLN A 346 16.77 -19.53 -20.51
N THR A 347 15.46 -19.62 -20.71
CA THR A 347 14.67 -18.57 -21.38
C THR A 347 13.69 -18.00 -20.37
N LEU A 348 13.85 -16.73 -20.06
CA LEU A 348 12.91 -15.94 -19.28
C LEU A 348 11.81 -15.42 -20.21
N TYR A 349 10.57 -15.52 -19.79
CA TYR A 349 9.38 -14.98 -20.45
C TYR A 349 8.78 -13.91 -19.56
N PHE A 350 8.51 -12.73 -20.11
CA PHE A 350 7.83 -11.63 -19.44
C PHE A 350 6.57 -11.30 -20.25
N THR A 351 5.43 -11.76 -19.76
CA THR A 351 4.14 -11.64 -20.45
C THR A 351 3.34 -10.51 -19.81
N PRO A 352 2.92 -9.48 -20.55
CA PRO A 352 2.04 -8.45 -19.99
C PRO A 352 0.77 -9.09 -19.42
N ASP A 353 0.43 -8.77 -18.18
CA ASP A 353 -0.72 -9.37 -17.49
C ASP A 353 -1.69 -8.31 -16.93
N GLY A 354 -1.26 -7.04 -16.91
CA GLY A 354 -2.05 -5.91 -16.41
C GLY A 354 -2.06 -5.79 -14.87
N SER A 355 -1.19 -6.54 -14.18
CA SER A 355 -0.92 -6.37 -12.74
C SER A 355 -0.23 -5.04 -12.45
N ALA A 356 -0.03 -4.73 -11.17
CA ALA A 356 0.76 -3.57 -10.76
C ALA A 356 2.22 -3.68 -11.22
N ASP A 357 2.75 -4.90 -11.34
CA ASP A 357 4.09 -5.21 -11.84
C ASP A 357 4.17 -5.19 -13.37
N PHE A 358 3.00 -5.11 -14.03
CA PHE A 358 2.78 -5.10 -15.48
C PHE A 358 3.04 -6.42 -16.20
N TYR A 359 4.03 -7.20 -15.76
CA TYR A 359 4.41 -8.48 -16.35
C TYR A 359 4.19 -9.65 -15.37
N GLU A 360 3.86 -10.81 -15.91
CA GLU A 360 4.04 -12.10 -15.27
C GLU A 360 5.31 -12.75 -15.83
N ALA A 361 6.13 -13.35 -14.96
CA ALA A 361 7.38 -14.00 -15.36
C ALA A 361 7.40 -15.52 -15.13
N CYS A 362 7.96 -16.25 -16.10
CA CYS A 362 8.23 -17.68 -15.99
C CYS A 362 9.47 -18.03 -16.81
N ARG A 363 9.96 -19.27 -16.67
CA ARG A 363 11.13 -19.74 -17.41
C ARG A 363 10.98 -21.10 -18.07
N GLU A 364 11.85 -21.35 -19.05
CA GLU A 364 12.06 -22.67 -19.66
C GLU A 364 13.55 -22.95 -19.83
N VAL A 365 13.93 -24.23 -19.92
CA VAL A 365 15.31 -24.61 -20.24
C VAL A 365 15.63 -24.28 -21.70
N ALA A 366 16.74 -23.56 -21.92
CA ALA A 366 17.25 -23.24 -23.24
C ALA A 366 18.36 -24.19 -23.67
N SER A 367 18.35 -24.58 -24.94
CA SER A 367 19.43 -25.38 -25.57
C SER A 367 19.97 -24.75 -26.85
N GLY A 368 19.45 -23.59 -27.24
CA GLY A 368 19.84 -22.83 -28.41
C GLY A 368 19.01 -21.56 -28.55
N PHE A 369 19.39 -20.69 -29.49
CA PHE A 369 18.62 -19.49 -29.78
C PHE A 369 17.24 -19.86 -30.36
N PRO A 370 16.13 -19.39 -29.77
CA PRO A 370 14.80 -19.69 -30.30
C PRO A 370 14.58 -19.16 -31.72
N SER A 371 15.17 -17.99 -32.03
CA SER A 371 15.15 -17.40 -33.36
C SER A 371 16.53 -17.53 -34.00
N ASP A 372 16.62 -18.24 -35.13
CA ASP A 372 17.89 -18.42 -35.86
C ASP A 372 18.46 -17.06 -36.32
N PRO A 373 19.64 -16.64 -35.82
CA PRO A 373 20.26 -15.36 -36.16
C PRO A 373 20.81 -15.32 -37.59
N SER A 374 20.93 -16.47 -38.28
CA SER A 374 21.51 -16.53 -39.62
C SER A 374 20.76 -15.61 -40.61
N GLY A 375 21.53 -14.83 -41.39
CA GLY A 375 20.98 -13.84 -42.33
C GLY A 375 20.39 -12.58 -41.69
N GLY A 376 20.55 -12.38 -40.37
CA GLY A 376 20.26 -11.12 -39.69
C GLY A 376 21.21 -9.99 -40.08
N THR A 377 20.86 -8.76 -39.69
CA THR A 377 21.76 -7.61 -39.85
C THR A 377 22.76 -7.58 -38.70
N THR A 378 24.05 -7.75 -39.00
CA THR A 378 25.13 -7.55 -38.02
C THR A 378 25.31 -6.08 -37.70
N HIS A 379 25.53 -5.77 -36.43
CA HIS A 379 25.84 -4.43 -35.94
C HIS A 379 27.32 -4.34 -35.60
N ALA A 380 28.06 -3.49 -36.30
CA ALA A 380 29.47 -3.22 -36.00
C ALA A 380 29.55 -2.16 -34.90
N LEU A 381 29.50 -2.62 -33.65
CA LEU A 381 29.68 -1.80 -32.46
C LEU A 381 31.12 -1.90 -31.97
N GLY A 382 31.67 -0.78 -31.50
CA GLY A 382 32.89 -0.78 -30.71
C GLY A 382 32.55 -0.93 -29.22
N ASP A 383 33.60 -0.85 -28.40
CA ASP A 383 33.48 -0.63 -26.96
C ASP A 383 32.59 0.58 -26.67
N ASP A 384 31.70 0.45 -25.68
CA ASP A 384 30.82 1.53 -25.19
C ASP A 384 30.08 2.31 -26.28
N SER A 385 29.43 1.58 -27.17
CA SER A 385 28.74 2.17 -28.31
C SER A 385 27.36 1.59 -28.53
N TYR A 386 26.55 2.30 -29.30
CA TYR A 386 25.21 1.83 -29.63
C TYR A 386 24.85 2.13 -31.08
N VAL A 387 23.84 1.43 -31.59
CA VAL A 387 23.26 1.69 -32.91
C VAL A 387 21.74 1.76 -32.81
N ALA A 388 21.15 2.81 -33.40
CA ALA A 388 19.71 2.94 -33.53
C ALA A 388 19.17 2.04 -34.64
N ARG A 389 18.03 1.37 -34.38
CA ARG A 389 17.33 0.51 -35.33
C ARG A 389 15.86 0.87 -35.37
N THR A 390 15.39 1.30 -36.53
CA THR A 390 13.98 1.54 -36.81
C THR A 390 13.35 0.29 -37.41
N LEU A 391 12.21 -0.12 -36.85
CA LEU A 391 11.45 -1.29 -37.30
C LEU A 391 10.86 -1.07 -38.69
N SER A 392 10.87 -2.10 -39.52
CA SER A 392 10.36 -2.02 -40.89
C SER A 392 8.83 -1.88 -40.94
N GLY A 393 8.33 -1.18 -41.96
CA GLY A 393 6.90 -1.14 -42.26
C GLY A 393 6.02 -0.42 -41.23
N GLY A 394 6.59 0.43 -40.38
CA GLY A 394 5.85 1.14 -39.33
C GLY A 394 5.42 0.26 -38.16
N ARG A 395 6.00 -0.95 -38.05
CA ARG A 395 5.80 -1.84 -36.90
C ARG A 395 6.25 -1.17 -35.61
N ARG A 396 5.65 -1.60 -34.51
CA ARG A 396 5.92 -1.12 -33.16
C ARG A 396 6.14 -2.32 -32.24
N VAL A 397 6.91 -2.10 -31.18
CA VAL A 397 7.08 -3.01 -30.05
C VAL A 397 6.81 -2.23 -28.78
N SER A 398 6.36 -2.90 -27.72
CA SER A 398 6.02 -2.24 -26.46
C SER A 398 6.85 -2.73 -25.28
N LEU A 399 7.15 -1.81 -24.35
CA LEU A 399 7.77 -2.08 -23.04
C LEU A 399 6.97 -1.27 -22.00
N TYR A 400 6.48 -1.92 -20.94
CA TYR A 400 5.57 -1.31 -19.95
C TYR A 400 4.41 -0.52 -20.60
N GLY A 401 3.84 -1.08 -21.68
CA GLY A 401 2.69 -0.50 -22.39
C GLY A 401 3.02 0.68 -23.31
N VAL A 402 4.28 1.12 -23.36
CA VAL A 402 4.72 2.21 -24.24
C VAL A 402 5.22 1.65 -25.56
N SER A 403 4.60 2.07 -26.67
CA SER A 403 4.97 1.61 -28.02
C SER A 403 6.13 2.41 -28.64
N TYR A 404 7.09 1.69 -29.23
CA TYR A 404 8.26 2.24 -29.90
C TYR A 404 8.44 1.72 -31.32
N THR A 405 8.81 2.62 -32.24
CA THR A 405 9.22 2.25 -33.62
C THR A 405 10.73 2.11 -33.77
N THR A 406 11.49 2.59 -32.79
CA THR A 406 12.96 2.61 -32.78
C THR A 406 13.47 2.12 -31.44
N TYR A 407 14.45 1.23 -31.47
CA TYR A 407 15.22 0.76 -30.31
C TYR A 407 16.71 0.98 -30.58
N TYR A 408 17.53 1.00 -29.54
CA TYR A 408 18.98 1.16 -29.63
C TYR A 408 19.64 -0.10 -29.09
N VAL A 409 20.51 -0.70 -29.89
CA VAL A 409 21.31 -1.87 -29.48
C VAL A 409 22.64 -1.37 -28.92
N GLY A 410 22.92 -1.63 -27.65
CA GLY A 410 24.20 -1.29 -27.00
C GLY A 410 25.25 -2.36 -27.21
N SER A 411 26.53 -2.01 -27.09
CA SER A 411 27.62 -3.00 -27.03
C SER A 411 27.52 -3.84 -25.76
N ASN A 412 27.10 -3.19 -24.68
CA ASN A 412 27.16 -3.63 -23.29
C ASN A 412 25.92 -4.45 -22.90
N GLY A 413 25.41 -5.24 -23.86
CA GLY A 413 24.44 -6.31 -23.64
C GLY A 413 22.98 -5.95 -23.29
N TYR A 414 22.56 -4.73 -23.62
CA TYR A 414 21.18 -4.27 -23.47
C TYR A 414 20.59 -3.73 -24.78
N ILE A 415 19.29 -3.49 -24.76
CA ILE A 415 18.63 -2.55 -25.67
C ILE A 415 17.90 -1.47 -24.87
N THR A 416 17.87 -0.25 -25.40
CA THR A 416 17.14 0.89 -24.80
C THR A 416 16.12 1.48 -25.76
N PHE A 417 15.15 2.22 -25.21
CA PHE A 417 14.14 2.94 -25.98
C PHE A 417 14.23 4.45 -25.72
N GLY A 418 13.76 5.24 -26.69
CA GLY A 418 13.84 6.71 -26.67
C GLY A 418 15.22 7.26 -27.03
N SER A 419 16.27 6.79 -26.35
CA SER A 419 17.68 7.19 -26.57
C SER A 419 18.64 6.01 -26.47
N GLY A 420 19.78 6.11 -27.16
CA GLY A 420 20.88 5.15 -26.97
C GLY A 420 21.66 5.41 -25.68
N ASP A 421 22.42 4.41 -25.26
CA ASP A 421 23.25 4.44 -24.05
C ASP A 421 24.65 3.88 -24.35
N SER A 422 25.67 4.42 -23.68
CA SER A 422 27.07 4.02 -23.75
C SER A 422 27.65 3.74 -22.36
N THR A 423 26.80 3.53 -21.35
CA THR A 423 27.23 3.19 -20.01
C THR A 423 27.78 1.78 -20.01
N TRP A 424 28.96 1.59 -19.41
CA TRP A 424 29.67 0.32 -19.36
C TRP A 424 29.44 -0.45 -18.07
N GLY A 425 29.48 0.25 -16.93
CA GLY A 425 29.26 -0.35 -15.63
C GLY A 425 27.79 -0.62 -15.36
N GLU A 426 27.49 -1.88 -15.09
CA GLU A 426 26.22 -2.36 -14.58
C GLU A 426 25.93 -1.74 -13.21
N SER A 427 24.72 -1.21 -13.06
CA SER A 427 24.19 -0.77 -11.78
C SER A 427 22.70 -0.59 -11.91
N LEU A 428 21.97 -0.78 -10.80
CA LEU A 428 20.54 -0.49 -10.73
C LEU A 428 20.24 0.95 -11.18
N ALA A 429 21.07 1.91 -10.78
CA ALA A 429 20.91 3.30 -11.15
C ALA A 429 21.02 3.52 -12.68
N ALA A 430 21.99 2.88 -13.34
CA ALA A 430 22.13 2.97 -14.79
C ALA A 430 20.98 2.25 -15.52
N HIS A 431 20.62 1.04 -15.08
CA HIS A 431 19.53 0.24 -15.65
C HIS A 431 18.19 0.98 -15.60
N PHE A 432 17.80 1.43 -14.40
CA PHE A 432 16.51 2.09 -14.18
C PHE A 432 16.44 3.54 -14.67
N SER A 433 17.54 4.14 -15.11
CA SER A 433 17.54 5.52 -15.64
C SER A 433 16.91 5.67 -17.04
N LEU A 434 16.75 4.56 -17.77
CA LEU A 434 16.21 4.53 -19.13
C LEU A 434 15.24 3.36 -19.30
N PRO A 435 14.23 3.47 -20.18
CA PRO A 435 13.46 2.31 -20.58
C PRO A 435 14.40 1.31 -21.28
N ARG A 436 14.62 0.14 -20.66
CA ARG A 436 15.71 -0.78 -21.00
C ARG A 436 15.27 -2.24 -20.86
N ILE A 437 15.79 -3.08 -21.76
CA ILE A 437 15.81 -4.54 -21.61
C ILE A 437 17.28 -4.96 -21.60
N SER A 438 17.74 -5.42 -20.44
CA SER A 438 19.11 -5.88 -20.22
C SER A 438 19.14 -7.39 -20.37
N GLY A 439 19.76 -7.87 -21.45
CA GLY A 439 19.95 -9.30 -21.67
C GLY A 439 21.16 -9.84 -20.91
N LEU A 440 22.19 -9.01 -20.76
CA LEU A 440 23.32 -9.14 -19.84
C LEU A 440 24.04 -7.79 -19.85
N PHE A 441 23.59 -6.85 -19.01
CA PHE A 441 24.25 -5.55 -18.91
C PHE A 441 25.54 -5.69 -18.10
N ASP A 442 26.64 -5.50 -18.79
CA ASP A 442 28.03 -5.61 -18.33
C ASP A 442 28.94 -4.92 -19.37
N ASP A 443 30.24 -4.74 -19.08
CA ASP A 443 31.26 -4.13 -19.92
C ASP A 443 31.66 -5.04 -21.11
N LEU A 444 30.70 -5.34 -21.99
CA LEU A 444 30.89 -6.21 -23.14
C LEU A 444 31.60 -5.52 -24.30
N ASN A 445 32.60 -6.20 -24.88
CA ASN A 445 33.43 -5.70 -25.97
C ASN A 445 33.25 -6.50 -27.27
N PRO A 446 32.24 -6.17 -28.11
CA PRO A 446 32.04 -6.81 -29.42
C PRO A 446 33.19 -6.55 -30.41
N GLY A 447 34.07 -5.57 -30.13
CA GLY A 447 35.28 -5.34 -30.93
C GLY A 447 36.37 -6.39 -30.71
N ALA A 448 36.36 -7.08 -29.57
CA ALA A 448 37.33 -8.12 -29.21
C ALA A 448 36.92 -9.53 -29.70
N GLY A 449 35.62 -9.77 -29.91
CA GLY A 449 35.11 -11.05 -30.40
C GLY A 449 33.59 -11.11 -30.47
N GLY A 450 33.07 -12.21 -31.01
CA GLY A 450 31.63 -12.44 -31.09
C GLY A 450 30.91 -11.66 -32.19
N THR A 451 29.58 -11.61 -32.11
CA THR A 451 28.73 -10.88 -33.04
C THR A 451 27.45 -10.41 -32.36
N ILE A 452 27.09 -9.14 -32.58
CA ILE A 452 25.78 -8.60 -32.24
C ILE A 452 24.98 -8.45 -33.54
N SER A 453 23.76 -8.97 -33.58
CA SER A 453 22.92 -8.90 -34.78
C SER A 453 21.43 -8.73 -34.44
N SER A 454 20.64 -8.21 -35.38
CA SER A 454 19.18 -8.25 -35.27
C SER A 454 18.48 -8.73 -36.54
N LYS A 455 17.34 -9.39 -36.37
CA LYS A 455 16.54 -9.98 -37.45
C LYS A 455 15.05 -9.78 -37.16
N GLU A 456 14.34 -9.21 -38.12
CA GLU A 456 12.88 -9.07 -38.06
C GLU A 456 12.21 -10.33 -38.62
N PHE A 457 11.24 -10.84 -37.87
CA PHE A 457 10.35 -11.95 -38.24
C PHE A 457 8.94 -11.42 -38.54
N ALA A 458 7.97 -12.31 -38.71
CA ALA A 458 6.59 -11.93 -39.01
C ALA A 458 5.90 -11.23 -37.82
N ASP A 459 6.20 -11.70 -36.61
CA ASP A 459 5.52 -11.39 -35.34
C ASP A 459 6.44 -10.76 -34.28
N HIS A 460 7.76 -10.80 -34.46
CA HIS A 460 8.72 -10.25 -33.50
C HIS A 460 10.02 -9.77 -34.17
N VAL A 461 10.85 -9.06 -33.40
CA VAL A 461 12.26 -8.81 -33.71
C VAL A 461 13.14 -9.54 -32.71
N ALA A 462 14.22 -10.16 -33.19
CA ALA A 462 15.23 -10.81 -32.35
C ALA A 462 16.55 -10.05 -32.42
N ILE A 463 17.15 -9.78 -31.26
CA ILE A 463 18.47 -9.18 -31.07
C ILE A 463 19.35 -10.23 -30.41
N THR A 464 20.45 -10.62 -31.07
CA THR A 464 21.30 -11.74 -30.64
C THR A 464 22.71 -11.26 -30.38
N TYR A 465 23.21 -11.56 -29.19
CA TYR A 465 24.61 -11.46 -28.80
C TYR A 465 25.17 -12.88 -28.82
N GLN A 466 26.12 -13.15 -29.70
CA GLN A 466 26.68 -14.48 -29.88
C GLN A 466 28.19 -14.44 -29.63
N ASN A 467 28.62 -15.10 -28.56
CA ASN A 467 30.01 -15.19 -28.10
C ASN A 467 30.70 -13.81 -27.93
N VAL A 468 29.97 -12.79 -27.45
CA VAL A 468 30.51 -11.45 -27.24
C VAL A 468 31.26 -11.43 -25.91
N PRO A 469 32.58 -11.20 -25.87
CA PRO A 469 33.35 -11.24 -24.63
C PRO A 469 33.21 -9.94 -23.85
N GLU A 470 33.47 -9.99 -22.54
CA GLU A 470 33.74 -8.81 -21.72
C GLU A 470 35.06 -8.13 -22.11
N TYR A 471 35.16 -6.85 -21.75
CA TYR A 471 36.39 -6.08 -21.86
C TYR A 471 37.54 -6.77 -21.12
N GLY A 472 38.65 -6.99 -21.82
CA GLY A 472 39.83 -7.66 -21.24
C GLY A 472 39.71 -9.18 -21.12
N SER A 473 38.59 -9.78 -21.52
CA SER A 473 38.36 -11.23 -21.57
C SER A 473 38.36 -11.79 -23.00
N SER A 474 38.41 -13.11 -23.12
CA SER A 474 38.17 -13.84 -24.39
C SER A 474 37.01 -14.83 -24.29
N SER A 475 36.43 -15.00 -23.10
CA SER A 475 35.29 -15.86 -22.88
C SER A 475 34.04 -15.12 -23.33
N GLY A 476 33.24 -15.73 -24.21
CA GLY A 476 32.12 -15.06 -24.85
C GLY A 476 30.79 -15.32 -24.16
N ASN A 477 29.95 -14.29 -24.13
CA ASN A 477 28.58 -14.33 -23.64
C ASN A 477 27.61 -14.51 -24.81
N SER A 478 26.63 -15.40 -24.66
CA SER A 478 25.64 -15.73 -25.69
C SER A 478 24.21 -15.66 -25.14
N PHE A 479 23.43 -14.69 -25.63
CA PHE A 479 22.02 -14.51 -25.28
C PHE A 479 21.23 -13.84 -26.41
N GLN A 480 19.90 -13.93 -26.35
CA GLN A 480 18.98 -13.38 -27.34
C GLN A 480 17.77 -12.72 -26.67
N ILE A 481 17.52 -11.47 -27.05
CA ILE A 481 16.32 -10.72 -26.67
C ILE A 481 15.32 -10.79 -27.82
N ARG A 482 14.09 -11.23 -27.56
CA ARG A 482 12.97 -11.15 -28.51
C ARG A 482 11.89 -10.23 -27.98
N ILE A 483 11.37 -9.38 -28.85
CA ILE A 483 10.23 -8.51 -28.54
C ILE A 483 9.19 -8.66 -29.63
N TYR A 484 7.97 -9.00 -29.24
CA TYR A 484 6.86 -9.23 -30.15
C TYR A 484 6.15 -7.93 -30.53
N TYR A 485 5.69 -7.84 -31.78
CA TYR A 485 5.12 -6.62 -32.33
C TYR A 485 3.74 -6.33 -31.75
N ASP A 486 3.43 -5.04 -31.65
CA ASP A 486 2.08 -4.56 -31.35
C ASP A 486 1.08 -5.09 -32.39
N GLY A 487 -0.07 -5.58 -31.93
CA GLY A 487 -1.08 -6.26 -32.75
C GLY A 487 -0.72 -7.67 -33.25
N SER A 488 0.39 -8.27 -32.80
CA SER A 488 0.66 -9.69 -33.00
C SER A 488 -0.03 -10.55 -31.91
N PRO A 489 -0.21 -11.88 -32.11
CA PRO A 489 -0.82 -12.74 -31.10
C PRO A 489 -0.11 -12.74 -29.73
N ASN A 490 1.18 -12.41 -29.70
CA ASN A 490 2.01 -12.33 -28.50
C ASN A 490 2.42 -10.87 -28.21
N GLU A 491 1.60 -9.89 -28.57
CA GLU A 491 1.87 -8.47 -28.34
C GLU A 491 2.41 -8.18 -26.94
N GLY A 492 3.51 -7.43 -26.87
CA GLY A 492 4.14 -7.02 -25.61
C GLY A 492 4.95 -8.11 -24.89
N LEU A 493 4.91 -9.37 -25.35
CA LEU A 493 5.77 -10.43 -24.82
C LEU A 493 7.24 -10.07 -25.06
N ILE A 494 8.05 -10.21 -24.02
CA ILE A 494 9.50 -10.12 -24.07
C ILE A 494 10.06 -11.47 -23.64
N THR A 495 11.08 -11.95 -24.35
CA THR A 495 11.85 -13.11 -23.87
C THR A 495 13.33 -12.83 -23.90
N ILE A 496 14.04 -13.29 -22.88
CA ILE A 496 15.51 -13.24 -22.82
C ILE A 496 15.99 -14.68 -22.70
N THR A 497 16.71 -15.16 -23.72
CA THR A 497 17.29 -16.50 -23.72
C THR A 497 18.79 -16.40 -23.50
N HIS A 498 19.28 -17.02 -22.43
CA HIS A 498 20.69 -17.19 -22.10
C HIS A 498 21.16 -18.60 -22.47
N LEU A 499 22.37 -18.73 -23.00
CA LEU A 499 22.96 -20.02 -23.33
C LEU A 499 24.26 -20.26 -22.58
N SER A 500 25.28 -19.46 -22.86
CA SER A 500 26.57 -19.55 -22.19
C SER A 500 26.97 -18.13 -21.83
N ILE A 501 26.91 -17.84 -20.54
CA ILE A 501 27.26 -16.59 -19.90
C ILE A 501 28.55 -16.85 -19.14
N ALA A 502 29.64 -16.34 -19.69
CA ALA A 502 30.97 -16.45 -19.11
C ALA A 502 31.31 -15.30 -18.17
N ALA A 503 30.56 -14.20 -18.24
CA ALA A 503 30.63 -13.10 -17.29
C ALA A 503 30.41 -13.61 -15.88
N THR A 504 31.15 -13.08 -14.93
CA THR A 504 31.02 -13.47 -13.53
C THR A 504 30.00 -12.62 -12.80
N ASP A 505 29.72 -11.44 -13.31
CA ASP A 505 28.84 -10.41 -12.79
C ASP A 505 28.01 -9.85 -13.95
N GLY A 506 26.99 -9.08 -13.62
CA GLY A 506 26.15 -8.46 -14.64
C GLY A 506 24.73 -8.22 -14.16
N LEU A 507 23.95 -7.54 -14.99
CA LEU A 507 22.56 -7.24 -14.71
C LEU A 507 21.64 -7.77 -15.82
N VAL A 508 20.61 -8.51 -15.46
CA VAL A 508 19.54 -8.95 -16.36
C VAL A 508 18.23 -8.35 -15.88
N GLY A 509 17.40 -7.87 -16.81
CA GLY A 509 16.06 -7.44 -16.43
C GLY A 509 15.40 -6.39 -17.30
N LEU A 510 14.27 -5.90 -16.80
CA LEU A 510 13.42 -4.89 -17.44
C LEU A 510 13.46 -3.56 -16.66
N SER A 511 13.28 -2.45 -17.35
CA SER A 511 13.19 -1.13 -16.73
C SER A 511 12.23 -0.24 -17.50
N GLU A 512 11.34 0.45 -16.79
CA GLU A 512 10.48 1.50 -17.33
C GLU A 512 11.21 2.85 -17.53
N GLY A 513 12.37 3.03 -16.90
CA GLY A 513 13.17 4.26 -17.01
C GLY A 513 12.76 5.37 -16.02
N LEU A 514 12.20 5.02 -14.87
CA LEU A 514 11.71 5.97 -13.86
C LEU A 514 12.69 6.22 -12.69
N GLY A 515 13.88 5.63 -12.74
CA GLY A 515 14.84 5.59 -11.63
C GLY A 515 14.64 4.38 -10.73
N VAL A 516 15.60 4.14 -9.81
CA VAL A 516 15.56 2.98 -8.90
C VAL A 516 14.33 3.10 -7.99
N PRO A 517 13.45 2.09 -7.95
CA PRO A 517 12.32 2.09 -7.03
C PRO A 517 12.79 2.22 -5.57
N VAL A 518 12.04 2.96 -4.75
CA VAL A 518 12.42 3.22 -3.33
C VAL A 518 12.34 1.95 -2.48
N ASP A 519 11.53 1.01 -2.93
CA ASP A 519 11.17 -0.29 -2.39
C ASP A 519 11.73 -1.43 -3.25
N PHE A 520 12.75 -1.15 -4.06
CA PHE A 520 13.38 -2.16 -4.92
C PHE A 520 13.88 -3.34 -4.08
N VAL A 521 13.37 -4.51 -4.43
CA VAL A 521 13.92 -5.81 -4.04
C VAL A 521 14.30 -6.51 -5.33
N GLU A 522 15.51 -7.06 -5.32
CA GLU A 522 16.07 -7.79 -6.42
C GLU A 522 15.29 -9.09 -6.68
N SER A 523 15.05 -9.37 -7.96
CA SER A 523 14.44 -10.62 -8.41
C SER A 523 15.50 -11.72 -8.42
N ASP A 524 15.11 -12.94 -8.09
CA ASP A 524 15.88 -14.15 -8.40
C ASP A 524 15.25 -14.75 -9.67
N LEU A 525 15.75 -14.36 -10.85
CA LEU A 525 15.16 -14.74 -12.14
C LEU A 525 15.28 -16.25 -12.36
N SER A 526 16.30 -16.85 -11.76
CA SER A 526 16.58 -18.26 -11.70
C SER A 526 15.73 -19.01 -10.67
N ALA A 527 14.97 -18.35 -9.82
CA ALA A 527 13.95 -18.99 -8.98
C ALA A 527 12.55 -18.97 -9.61
N TYR A 528 12.36 -18.27 -10.72
CA TYR A 528 11.05 -18.19 -11.36
C TYR A 528 10.47 -19.58 -11.71
N PRO A 529 9.13 -19.71 -11.64
CA PRO A 529 8.46 -20.97 -11.93
C PRO A 529 8.67 -21.38 -13.39
N GLU A 530 8.64 -22.69 -13.64
CA GLU A 530 8.57 -23.18 -15.03
C GLU A 530 7.28 -22.66 -15.68
N CYS A 531 7.36 -22.24 -16.94
CA CYS A 531 6.18 -21.82 -17.70
C CYS A 531 5.18 -22.97 -17.76
N GLY A 532 3.97 -22.74 -17.24
CA GLY A 532 2.99 -23.81 -17.14
C GLY A 532 2.26 -24.09 -18.47
N VAL A 533 1.55 -25.22 -18.48
CA VAL A 533 0.99 -25.80 -19.70
C VAL A 533 -0.28 -25.11 -20.20
N LEU A 534 -0.93 -24.28 -19.37
CA LEU A 534 -1.99 -23.39 -19.82
C LEU A 534 -1.37 -22.12 -20.43
N GLN A 535 -1.62 -21.93 -21.72
CA GLN A 535 -1.23 -20.73 -22.46
C GLN A 535 -2.47 -19.96 -22.88
N VAL A 536 -2.51 -18.65 -22.61
CA VAL A 536 -3.66 -17.80 -22.94
C VAL A 536 -3.23 -16.78 -24.00
N THR A 537 -3.94 -16.69 -25.11
CA THR A 537 -3.65 -15.72 -26.18
C THR A 537 -4.90 -14.94 -26.57
N PRO A 538 -4.83 -13.63 -26.87
CA PRO A 538 -3.62 -12.80 -26.91
C PRO A 538 -3.00 -12.58 -25.51
N ALA A 539 -1.73 -12.18 -25.49
CA ALA A 539 -1.05 -11.77 -24.26
C ALA A 539 -1.60 -10.43 -23.72
N SER A 540 -2.01 -9.52 -24.61
CA SER A 540 -2.59 -8.24 -24.23
C SER A 540 -3.94 -8.38 -23.51
N GLY A 541 -4.16 -7.48 -22.56
CA GLY A 541 -5.44 -7.30 -21.87
C GLY A 541 -6.52 -6.63 -22.75
N LEU A 542 -7.74 -6.53 -22.23
CA LEU A 542 -8.80 -5.74 -22.88
C LEU A 542 -8.71 -4.28 -22.41
N ILE A 543 -8.32 -3.35 -23.30
CA ILE A 543 -8.30 -1.92 -23.00
C ILE A 543 -9.43 -1.24 -23.78
N ALA A 544 -10.48 -0.85 -23.06
CA ALA A 544 -11.67 -0.20 -23.59
C ALA A 544 -11.67 1.31 -23.24
N SER A 545 -12.27 2.13 -24.09
CA SER A 545 -12.54 3.53 -23.76
C SER A 545 -13.83 4.02 -24.37
N GLY A 546 -14.44 5.04 -23.75
CA GLY A 546 -15.69 5.65 -24.19
C GLY A 546 -16.12 6.77 -23.25
N GLU A 547 -17.12 7.54 -23.66
CA GLU A 547 -17.72 8.57 -22.80
C GLU A 547 -18.55 7.93 -21.69
N GLU A 548 -18.78 8.68 -20.60
CA GLU A 548 -19.76 8.32 -19.57
C GLU A 548 -21.12 7.98 -20.22
N GLY A 549 -21.68 6.83 -19.85
CA GLY A 549 -22.87 6.24 -20.48
C GLY A 549 -22.59 5.35 -21.71
N GLY A 550 -21.33 5.16 -22.11
CA GLY A 550 -20.92 4.30 -23.24
C GLY A 550 -21.33 4.84 -24.62
N PRO A 551 -21.09 4.09 -25.73
CA PRO A 551 -20.47 2.77 -25.77
C PRO A 551 -18.96 2.82 -25.52
N PHE A 552 -18.41 1.71 -25.03
CA PHE A 552 -16.97 1.53 -24.85
C PHE A 552 -16.41 0.69 -26.00
N THR A 553 -15.22 0.99 -26.49
CA THR A 553 -14.62 0.28 -27.63
C THR A 553 -13.12 0.06 -27.42
N PRO A 554 -12.59 -1.15 -27.75
CA PRO A 554 -13.35 -2.39 -27.97
C PRO A 554 -14.14 -2.79 -26.72
N ASP A 555 -15.31 -3.38 -26.90
CA ASP A 555 -16.14 -3.88 -25.81
C ASP A 555 -15.89 -5.35 -25.50
N THR A 556 -15.15 -6.09 -26.34
CA THR A 556 -14.88 -7.52 -26.17
C THR A 556 -13.53 -7.92 -26.73
N VAL A 557 -12.84 -8.84 -26.05
CA VAL A 557 -11.68 -9.60 -26.55
C VAL A 557 -11.92 -11.09 -26.33
N THR A 558 -11.61 -11.92 -27.34
CA THR A 558 -11.65 -13.38 -27.24
C THR A 558 -10.27 -13.93 -26.89
N TYR A 559 -10.16 -14.61 -25.76
CA TYR A 559 -8.96 -15.34 -25.35
C TYR A 559 -9.05 -16.82 -25.74
N ALA A 560 -8.01 -17.33 -26.39
CA ALA A 560 -7.78 -18.73 -26.65
C ALA A 560 -6.92 -19.33 -25.52
N LEU A 561 -7.50 -20.27 -24.77
CA LEU A 561 -6.85 -21.03 -23.72
C LEU A 561 -6.36 -22.33 -24.34
N GLN A 562 -5.05 -22.46 -24.52
CA GLN A 562 -4.40 -23.63 -25.10
C GLN A 562 -3.77 -24.49 -24.01
N ASN A 563 -3.99 -25.80 -24.09
CA ASN A 563 -3.23 -26.78 -23.33
C ASN A 563 -2.03 -27.23 -24.17
N THR A 564 -0.82 -26.90 -23.73
CA THR A 564 0.42 -27.30 -24.42
C THR A 564 0.88 -28.71 -24.04
N ASP A 565 0.30 -29.32 -23.01
CA ASP A 565 0.51 -30.75 -22.73
C ASP A 565 -0.13 -31.59 -23.84
N MET A 566 0.70 -32.35 -24.53
CA MET A 566 0.30 -33.24 -25.63
C MET A 566 -0.19 -34.62 -25.16
N VAL A 567 -0.18 -34.86 -23.85
CA VAL A 567 -0.50 -36.15 -23.21
C VAL A 567 -1.76 -36.05 -22.35
N ASN A 568 -1.86 -35.07 -21.45
CA ASN A 568 -2.96 -34.99 -20.48
C ASN A 568 -3.95 -33.86 -20.80
N PRO A 569 -5.26 -34.07 -20.57
CA PRO A 569 -6.22 -32.98 -20.59
C PRO A 569 -6.00 -32.05 -19.38
N LEU A 570 -6.37 -30.79 -19.55
CA LEU A 570 -6.21 -29.73 -18.54
C LEU A 570 -7.59 -29.27 -18.06
N VAL A 571 -7.80 -29.17 -16.76
CA VAL A 571 -9.02 -28.59 -16.16
C VAL A 571 -8.76 -27.13 -15.82
N TRP A 572 -9.66 -26.23 -16.23
CA TRP A 572 -9.46 -24.79 -16.03
C TRP A 572 -10.67 -24.09 -15.43
N THR A 573 -10.42 -22.95 -14.78
CA THR A 573 -11.42 -21.97 -14.32
C THR A 573 -11.04 -20.56 -14.76
N ALA A 574 -12.02 -19.65 -14.83
CA ALA A 574 -11.80 -18.22 -15.02
C ALA A 574 -12.69 -17.39 -14.09
N GLY A 575 -12.17 -16.28 -13.59
CA GLY A 575 -12.89 -15.32 -12.75
C GLY A 575 -12.42 -13.88 -12.96
N ASN A 576 -13.26 -12.93 -12.57
CA ASN A 576 -13.00 -11.49 -12.65
C ASN A 576 -13.50 -10.79 -11.37
N GLY A 577 -12.99 -9.60 -11.07
CA GLY A 577 -13.27 -8.88 -9.82
C GLY A 577 -14.34 -7.80 -9.94
N GLN A 578 -14.59 -7.27 -11.13
CA GLN A 578 -15.45 -6.11 -11.33
C GLN A 578 -16.82 -6.45 -11.95
N PRO A 579 -17.91 -5.82 -11.48
CA PRO A 579 -19.26 -6.10 -11.98
C PRO A 579 -19.50 -5.58 -13.41
N TRP A 580 -18.61 -4.76 -13.95
CA TRP A 580 -18.67 -4.23 -15.31
C TRP A 580 -17.97 -5.11 -16.36
N VAL A 581 -17.42 -6.25 -15.96
CA VAL A 581 -16.78 -7.26 -16.83
C VAL A 581 -17.59 -8.57 -16.82
N ASP A 582 -17.87 -9.11 -18.01
CA ASP A 582 -18.52 -10.42 -18.23
C ASP A 582 -17.54 -11.42 -18.85
N LEU A 583 -17.70 -12.71 -18.48
CA LEU A 583 -16.97 -13.85 -19.05
C LEU A 583 -17.94 -14.81 -19.75
N SER A 584 -17.66 -15.21 -21.00
CA SER A 584 -18.51 -16.19 -21.71
C SER A 584 -18.38 -17.62 -21.17
N GLY A 585 -17.36 -17.91 -20.36
CA GLY A 585 -17.19 -19.16 -19.63
C GLY A 585 -16.28 -19.00 -18.42
N THR A 586 -16.63 -19.65 -17.31
CA THR A 586 -15.89 -19.59 -16.02
C THR A 586 -15.15 -20.89 -15.69
N GLY A 587 -15.17 -21.88 -16.59
CA GLY A 587 -14.37 -23.09 -16.46
C GLY A 587 -14.73 -24.20 -17.44
N GLY A 588 -13.89 -25.23 -17.50
CA GLY A 588 -14.06 -26.36 -18.40
C GLY A 588 -12.87 -27.32 -18.40
N SER A 589 -12.79 -28.16 -19.43
CA SER A 589 -11.62 -29.02 -19.68
C SER A 589 -11.17 -28.89 -21.13
N ILE A 590 -9.85 -28.75 -21.32
CA ILE A 590 -9.19 -28.64 -22.62
C ILE A 590 -8.45 -29.97 -22.87
N PRO A 591 -8.77 -30.71 -23.96
CA PRO A 591 -8.03 -31.91 -24.31
C PRO A 591 -6.53 -31.66 -24.47
N ALA A 592 -5.72 -32.71 -24.40
CA ALA A 592 -4.29 -32.63 -24.70
C ALA A 592 -4.03 -31.99 -26.08
N GLY A 593 -3.19 -30.94 -26.13
CA GLY A 593 -2.93 -30.14 -27.33
C GLY A 593 -4.12 -29.32 -27.84
N GLY A 594 -5.23 -29.26 -27.07
CA GLY A 594 -6.48 -28.62 -27.45
C GLY A 594 -6.51 -27.13 -27.14
N THR A 595 -7.62 -26.48 -27.53
CA THR A 595 -7.88 -25.07 -27.27
C THR A 595 -9.34 -24.85 -26.88
N ALA A 596 -9.60 -24.02 -25.89
CA ALA A 596 -10.91 -23.43 -25.57
C ALA A 596 -10.88 -21.92 -25.80
N TYR A 597 -12.07 -21.29 -25.87
CA TYR A 597 -12.19 -19.85 -26.08
C TYR A 597 -13.09 -19.24 -25.01
N VAL A 598 -12.67 -18.08 -24.48
CA VAL A 598 -13.41 -17.28 -23.51
C VAL A 598 -13.45 -15.85 -24.01
N ASP A 599 -14.65 -15.29 -24.15
CA ASP A 599 -14.84 -13.87 -24.43
C ASP A 599 -14.88 -13.12 -23.10
N VAL A 600 -14.09 -12.05 -23.02
CA VAL A 600 -14.10 -11.08 -21.92
C VAL A 600 -14.69 -9.80 -22.48
N SER A 601 -15.78 -9.31 -21.86
CA SER A 601 -16.57 -8.20 -22.40
C SER A 601 -16.88 -7.12 -21.37
N ILE A 602 -16.97 -5.87 -21.80
CA ILE A 602 -17.51 -4.74 -21.04
C ILE A 602 -19.04 -4.78 -21.12
N ASN A 603 -19.72 -4.87 -19.98
CA ASN A 603 -21.18 -4.97 -19.91
C ASN A 603 -21.84 -3.62 -19.59
N ALA A 604 -23.18 -3.59 -19.54
CA ALA A 604 -23.96 -2.35 -19.35
C ALA A 604 -23.74 -1.66 -17.99
N ASN A 605 -23.19 -2.34 -16.97
CA ASN A 605 -22.86 -1.71 -15.69
C ASN A 605 -21.76 -0.66 -15.84
N ALA A 606 -20.90 -0.77 -16.86
CA ALA A 606 -19.89 0.23 -17.18
C ALA A 606 -20.49 1.61 -17.50
N ASN A 607 -21.73 1.66 -18.01
CA ASN A 607 -22.40 2.91 -18.38
C ASN A 607 -22.70 3.81 -17.16
N ALA A 608 -22.72 3.25 -15.96
CA ALA A 608 -22.97 3.98 -14.71
C ALA A 608 -21.68 4.45 -14.02
N LEU A 609 -20.50 4.18 -14.60
CA LEU A 609 -19.22 4.61 -14.06
C LEU A 609 -19.01 6.10 -14.38
N ALA A 610 -18.56 6.85 -13.37
CA ALA A 610 -18.19 8.24 -13.52
C ALA A 610 -16.93 8.38 -14.41
N PRO A 611 -16.58 9.59 -14.87
CA PRO A 611 -15.33 9.81 -15.59
C PRO A 611 -14.11 9.41 -14.77
N GLY A 612 -13.23 8.60 -15.35
CA GLY A 612 -12.10 8.02 -14.65
C GLY A 612 -11.45 6.85 -15.39
N THR A 613 -10.39 6.30 -14.78
CA THR A 613 -9.76 5.05 -15.24
C THR A 613 -10.11 3.94 -14.24
N TYR A 614 -10.58 2.82 -14.76
CA TYR A 614 -11.00 1.65 -14.00
C TYR A 614 -10.23 0.43 -14.49
N ASN A 615 -9.88 -0.46 -13.57
CA ASN A 615 -9.14 -1.68 -13.87
C ASN A 615 -9.85 -2.89 -13.26
N ASP A 616 -9.83 -4.01 -13.97
CA ASP A 616 -10.14 -5.36 -13.47
C ASP A 616 -9.01 -6.31 -13.92
N THR A 617 -8.96 -7.50 -13.33
CA THR A 617 -8.08 -8.59 -13.77
C THR A 617 -8.91 -9.85 -13.95
N VAL A 618 -8.82 -10.46 -15.13
CA VAL A 618 -9.36 -11.79 -15.37
C VAL A 618 -8.27 -12.82 -15.07
N VAL A 619 -8.55 -13.74 -14.15
CA VAL A 619 -7.63 -14.81 -13.76
C VAL A 619 -8.09 -16.12 -14.39
N PHE A 620 -7.27 -16.68 -15.27
CA PHE A 620 -7.43 -18.05 -15.77
C PHE A 620 -6.58 -18.99 -14.92
N THR A 621 -7.12 -20.14 -14.52
CA THR A 621 -6.41 -21.09 -13.64
C THR A 621 -6.41 -22.47 -14.25
N ASP A 622 -5.24 -23.11 -14.37
CA ASP A 622 -5.12 -24.56 -14.45
C ASP A 622 -5.31 -25.15 -13.06
N VAL A 623 -6.41 -25.85 -12.86
CA VAL A 623 -6.80 -26.41 -11.56
C VAL A 623 -5.87 -27.55 -11.15
N ASP A 624 -5.31 -28.30 -12.10
CA ASP A 624 -4.49 -29.47 -11.82
C ASP A 624 -3.07 -29.07 -11.40
N ALA A 625 -2.51 -28.02 -12.01
CA ALA A 625 -1.20 -27.48 -11.68
C ALA A 625 -1.21 -26.33 -10.67
N SER A 626 -2.39 -25.78 -10.34
CA SER A 626 -2.53 -24.51 -9.61
C SER A 626 -1.76 -23.34 -10.26
N GLN A 627 -1.58 -23.41 -11.59
CA GLN A 627 -1.00 -22.33 -12.38
C GLN A 627 -2.09 -21.30 -12.69
N THR A 628 -1.81 -20.03 -12.51
CA THR A 628 -2.66 -18.93 -12.95
C THR A 628 -2.04 -18.21 -14.14
N VAL A 629 -2.89 -17.64 -15.00
CA VAL A 629 -2.50 -16.73 -16.09
C VAL A 629 -3.48 -15.56 -16.05
N MET A 630 -2.97 -14.33 -15.93
CA MET A 630 -3.81 -13.14 -15.70
C MET A 630 -3.92 -12.25 -16.93
N ARG A 631 -5.09 -11.64 -17.15
CA ARG A 631 -5.31 -10.65 -18.22
C ARG A 631 -6.02 -9.44 -17.67
N GLY A 632 -5.34 -8.29 -17.72
CA GLY A 632 -5.90 -7.01 -17.33
C GLY A 632 -7.08 -6.59 -18.20
N VAL A 633 -8.03 -5.90 -17.58
CA VAL A 633 -9.11 -5.20 -18.26
C VAL A 633 -9.07 -3.74 -17.83
N GLY A 634 -8.64 -2.86 -18.73
CA GLY A 634 -8.63 -1.42 -18.51
C GLY A 634 -9.84 -0.76 -19.15
N LEU A 635 -10.46 0.18 -18.45
CA LEU A 635 -11.57 0.98 -18.94
C LEU A 635 -11.33 2.46 -18.64
N THR A 636 -11.23 3.28 -19.69
CA THR A 636 -11.21 4.74 -19.56
C THR A 636 -12.58 5.32 -19.89
N VAL A 637 -13.22 5.90 -18.89
CA VAL A 637 -14.46 6.65 -19.03
C VAL A 637 -14.11 8.13 -19.14
N THR A 638 -14.36 8.73 -20.28
CA THR A 638 -14.13 10.17 -20.48
C THR A 638 -15.38 10.96 -20.06
N PRO A 639 -15.21 12.19 -19.52
CA PRO A 639 -16.34 13.08 -19.30
C PRO A 639 -17.11 13.30 -20.60
N ILE A 640 -18.42 13.46 -20.48
CA ILE A 640 -19.27 13.95 -21.56
C ILE A 640 -18.74 15.33 -21.92
N GLY A 641 -18.28 15.56 -23.15
CA GLY A 641 -17.68 16.85 -23.52
C GLY A 641 -18.63 18.03 -23.30
N GLY A 642 -18.33 18.88 -22.31
CA GLY A 642 -19.05 20.11 -21.94
C GLY A 642 -19.04 21.23 -23.00
N GLY A 643 -19.80 21.06 -24.08
CA GLY A 643 -20.00 22.09 -25.11
C GLY A 643 -21.38 22.77 -25.11
N GLY A 644 -22.43 22.11 -24.61
CA GLY A 644 -23.80 22.65 -24.61
C GLY A 644 -24.31 23.05 -26.00
N ARG A 645 -23.81 22.46 -27.10
CA ARG A 645 -24.24 22.79 -28.46
C ARG A 645 -25.58 22.16 -28.74
N VAL A 646 -26.64 22.96 -28.65
CA VAL A 646 -28.02 22.49 -28.81
C VAL A 646 -28.60 22.95 -30.13
N LEU A 647 -29.08 21.99 -30.92
CA LEU A 647 -29.97 22.28 -32.05
C LEU A 647 -31.42 22.17 -31.59
N VAL A 648 -32.19 23.24 -31.78
CA VAL A 648 -33.63 23.25 -31.51
C VAL A 648 -34.39 23.32 -32.82
N LEU A 649 -35.15 22.29 -33.16
CA LEU A 649 -36.13 22.29 -34.24
C LEU A 649 -37.47 22.73 -33.67
N PHE A 650 -37.85 23.99 -33.88
CA PHE A 650 -38.95 24.61 -33.14
C PHE A 650 -40.09 25.09 -34.05
N THR A 651 -41.31 24.61 -33.85
CA THR A 651 -42.50 25.20 -34.50
C THR A 651 -43.72 25.25 -33.59
N GLU A 652 -44.33 26.42 -33.46
CA GLU A 652 -45.49 26.65 -32.59
C GLU A 652 -46.83 26.52 -33.33
N CYS A 653 -47.79 25.82 -32.73
CA CYS A 653 -49.19 25.91 -33.12
C CYS A 653 -49.82 27.21 -32.55
N SER A 654 -51.04 27.54 -32.99
CA SER A 654 -51.59 28.90 -32.88
C SER A 654 -51.74 29.44 -31.44
N GLY A 655 -50.68 30.07 -30.91
CA GLY A 655 -50.67 30.67 -29.56
C GLY A 655 -50.08 29.78 -28.47
N SER A 656 -49.44 28.66 -28.82
CA SER A 656 -48.64 27.86 -27.88
C SER A 656 -47.38 28.64 -27.44
N SER A 657 -46.84 28.30 -26.27
CA SER A 657 -45.65 28.99 -25.70
C SER A 657 -44.34 28.25 -25.99
N ASP A 658 -43.26 29.01 -26.13
CA ASP A 658 -41.87 28.51 -26.14
C ASP A 658 -41.36 28.33 -24.70
N PHE A 659 -41.22 27.08 -24.28
CA PHE A 659 -40.62 26.73 -22.98
C PHE A 659 -39.18 26.21 -23.10
N VAL A 660 -38.69 25.95 -24.31
CA VAL A 660 -37.33 25.42 -24.55
C VAL A 660 -36.29 26.53 -24.45
N SER A 661 -36.54 27.69 -25.07
CA SER A 661 -35.64 28.85 -24.99
C SER A 661 -35.37 29.32 -23.56
N PRO A 662 -36.38 29.54 -22.69
CA PRO A 662 -36.12 29.94 -21.31
C PRO A 662 -35.39 28.86 -20.51
N ALA A 663 -35.66 27.57 -20.75
CA ALA A 663 -34.96 26.48 -20.09
C ALA A 663 -33.46 26.45 -20.43
N LEU A 664 -33.12 26.58 -21.72
CA LEU A 664 -31.73 26.69 -22.18
C LEU A 664 -31.02 27.90 -21.57
N ALA A 665 -31.71 29.05 -21.50
CA ALA A 665 -31.16 30.26 -20.88
C ALA A 665 -30.91 30.09 -19.38
N ASN A 666 -31.83 29.44 -18.66
CA ASN A 666 -31.72 29.20 -17.22
C ASN A 666 -30.58 28.23 -16.87
N LEU A 667 -30.31 27.26 -17.75
CA LEU A 667 -29.16 26.35 -17.65
C LEU A 667 -27.83 26.96 -18.13
N GLY A 668 -27.83 28.22 -18.57
CA GLY A 668 -26.62 28.89 -19.06
C GLY A 668 -26.12 28.38 -20.41
N ILE A 669 -26.94 27.65 -21.17
CA ILE A 669 -26.58 27.09 -22.46
C ILE A 669 -26.68 28.17 -23.54
N SER A 670 -25.52 28.60 -24.06
CA SER A 670 -25.44 29.72 -25.00
C SER A 670 -25.19 29.34 -26.46
N ASP A 671 -24.67 28.15 -26.75
CA ASP A 671 -24.40 27.70 -28.13
C ASP A 671 -25.62 26.98 -28.72
N VAL A 672 -26.66 27.76 -29.00
CA VAL A 672 -27.96 27.26 -29.46
C VAL A 672 -28.21 27.67 -30.90
N THR A 673 -28.51 26.70 -31.76
CA THR A 673 -29.04 26.93 -33.11
C THR A 673 -30.51 26.59 -33.15
N MET A 674 -31.35 27.57 -33.45
CA MET A 674 -32.80 27.37 -33.56
C MET A 674 -33.24 27.38 -35.04
N VAL A 675 -33.99 26.35 -35.44
CA VAL A 675 -34.54 26.17 -36.78
C VAL A 675 -36.06 26.23 -36.69
N THR A 676 -36.65 27.31 -37.21
CA THR A 676 -38.10 27.54 -37.23
C THR A 676 -38.76 27.22 -38.58
N ASP A 677 -37.96 26.92 -39.61
CA ASP A 677 -38.39 26.45 -40.92
C ASP A 677 -37.94 25.00 -41.12
N MET A 678 -38.88 24.07 -41.12
CA MET A 678 -38.61 22.63 -41.20
C MET A 678 -37.98 22.20 -42.54
N SER A 679 -37.99 23.04 -43.58
CA SER A 679 -37.28 22.74 -44.83
C SER A 679 -35.74 22.74 -44.67
N GLY A 680 -35.22 23.38 -43.63
CA GLY A 680 -33.79 23.41 -43.29
C GLY A 680 -33.34 22.36 -42.28
N ALA A 681 -34.26 21.56 -41.72
CA ALA A 681 -33.99 20.68 -40.57
C ALA A 681 -32.90 19.63 -40.85
N THR A 682 -32.98 18.92 -41.98
CA THR A 682 -32.00 17.87 -42.37
C THR A 682 -30.59 18.41 -42.42
N ALA A 683 -30.41 19.57 -43.08
CA ALA A 683 -29.11 20.21 -43.19
C ALA A 683 -28.60 20.69 -41.83
N ALA A 684 -29.48 21.22 -40.96
CA ALA A 684 -29.08 21.65 -39.63
C ALA A 684 -28.60 20.46 -38.78
N ILE A 685 -29.33 19.34 -38.77
CA ILE A 685 -28.95 18.12 -38.04
C ILE A 685 -27.56 17.62 -38.50
N GLN A 686 -27.31 17.61 -39.81
CA GLN A 686 -26.07 17.05 -40.37
C GLN A 686 -24.85 17.98 -40.28
N ASN A 687 -25.05 19.30 -40.24
CA ASN A 687 -23.95 20.27 -40.35
C ASN A 687 -23.33 20.68 -39.01
N GLY A 688 -23.90 20.26 -37.88
CA GLY A 688 -23.41 20.62 -36.56
C GLY A 688 -22.97 19.40 -35.74
N PRO A 689 -21.86 19.47 -35.01
CA PRO A 689 -21.55 18.55 -33.93
C PRO A 689 -22.42 18.88 -32.70
N TRP A 690 -23.68 18.44 -32.75
CA TRP A 690 -24.66 18.70 -31.69
C TRP A 690 -24.44 17.78 -30.49
N ASP A 691 -24.52 18.36 -29.29
CA ASP A 691 -24.49 17.60 -28.03
C ASP A 691 -25.92 17.14 -27.64
N LEU A 692 -26.93 17.92 -28.05
CA LEU A 692 -28.35 17.63 -27.92
C LEU A 692 -29.14 18.20 -29.09
N ILE A 693 -30.12 17.44 -29.57
CA ILE A 693 -31.13 17.92 -30.50
C ILE A 693 -32.49 17.91 -29.78
N ILE A 694 -33.13 19.07 -29.71
CA ILE A 694 -34.49 19.23 -29.20
C ILE A 694 -35.41 19.42 -30.39
N ALA A 695 -36.24 18.42 -30.69
CA ALA A 695 -37.27 18.52 -31.70
C ALA A 695 -38.61 18.84 -31.02
N ASP A 696 -39.01 20.11 -31.01
CA ASP A 696 -40.27 20.60 -30.45
C ASP A 696 -41.10 21.27 -31.56
N SER A 697 -41.82 20.46 -32.35
CA SER A 697 -42.47 20.92 -33.58
C SER A 697 -43.95 20.54 -33.63
N TYR A 698 -44.83 21.52 -33.45
CA TYR A 698 -46.29 21.35 -33.38
C TYR A 698 -47.09 22.04 -34.48
N ASN A 699 -46.44 22.76 -35.41
CA ASN A 699 -47.07 23.39 -36.56
C ASN A 699 -46.77 22.68 -37.89
N TYR A 700 -45.66 21.96 -37.94
CA TYR A 700 -45.17 21.28 -39.14
C TYR A 700 -44.76 19.84 -38.84
N THR A 701 -45.01 18.95 -39.80
CA THR A 701 -44.47 17.59 -39.80
C THR A 701 -42.97 17.67 -40.02
N ILE A 702 -42.19 16.94 -39.21
CA ILE A 702 -40.74 16.79 -39.45
C ILE A 702 -40.56 15.95 -40.73
N PRO A 703 -39.85 16.47 -41.75
CA PRO A 703 -39.62 15.73 -43.00
C PRO A 703 -38.94 14.38 -42.79
N THR A 704 -39.24 13.39 -43.63
CA THR A 704 -38.70 12.02 -43.49
C THR A 704 -37.17 12.00 -43.53
N ASP A 705 -36.53 12.81 -44.38
CA ASP A 705 -35.08 12.93 -44.45
C ASP A 705 -34.46 13.54 -43.20
N ALA A 706 -35.19 14.41 -42.49
CA ALA A 706 -34.77 14.91 -41.17
C ALA A 706 -34.92 13.82 -40.10
N LEU A 707 -35.97 12.98 -40.16
CA LEU A 707 -36.10 11.82 -39.27
C LEU A 707 -34.98 10.79 -39.50
N ASP A 708 -34.58 10.53 -40.75
CA ASP A 708 -33.42 9.69 -41.09
C ASP A 708 -32.11 10.27 -40.52
N ALA A 709 -31.96 11.60 -40.58
CA ALA A 709 -30.82 12.29 -40.00
C ALA A 709 -30.79 12.16 -38.46
N LEU A 710 -31.94 12.21 -37.78
CA LEU A 710 -32.05 11.97 -36.34
C LEU A 710 -31.67 10.53 -35.95
N VAL A 711 -32.10 9.53 -36.73
CA VAL A 711 -31.69 8.12 -36.54
C VAL A 711 -30.17 7.98 -36.67
N THR A 712 -29.59 8.61 -37.70
CA THR A 712 -28.14 8.57 -37.93
C THR A 712 -27.39 9.25 -36.79
N TYR A 713 -27.87 10.41 -36.33
CA TYR A 713 -27.32 11.15 -35.21
C TYR A 713 -27.36 10.36 -33.91
N HIS A 714 -28.51 9.74 -33.58
CA HIS A 714 -28.66 8.85 -32.42
C HIS A 714 -27.75 7.63 -32.50
N GLY A 715 -27.65 6.99 -33.67
CA GLY A 715 -26.75 5.86 -33.90
C GLY A 715 -25.26 6.21 -33.74
N GLY A 716 -24.91 7.50 -33.87
CA GLY A 716 -23.59 8.05 -33.55
C GLY A 716 -23.38 8.45 -32.08
N GLY A 717 -24.32 8.10 -31.19
CA GLY A 717 -24.28 8.47 -29.77
C GLY A 717 -25.04 9.75 -29.42
N GLY A 718 -25.69 10.40 -30.40
CA GLY A 718 -26.43 11.64 -30.23
C GLY A 718 -27.65 11.51 -29.30
N ARG A 719 -27.99 12.63 -28.66
CA ARG A 719 -29.07 12.72 -27.66
C ARG A 719 -30.23 13.57 -28.17
N ILE A 720 -31.46 13.12 -27.94
CA ILE A 720 -32.67 13.74 -28.51
C ILE A 720 -33.75 13.94 -27.45
N ILE A 721 -34.31 15.15 -27.35
CA ILE A 721 -35.63 15.38 -26.74
C ILE A 721 -36.62 15.59 -27.88
N PHE A 722 -37.70 14.82 -27.92
CA PHE A 722 -38.61 14.76 -29.05
C PHE A 722 -40.05 15.01 -28.64
N SER A 723 -40.69 15.93 -29.36
CA SER A 723 -42.06 16.40 -29.16
C SER A 723 -42.62 16.78 -30.55
N ASN A 724 -43.64 16.06 -31.04
CA ASN A 724 -44.25 16.36 -32.35
C ASN A 724 -45.75 16.03 -32.39
N TRP A 725 -46.50 16.78 -33.20
CA TRP A 725 -47.95 16.58 -33.38
C TRP A 725 -48.33 15.50 -34.40
N SER A 726 -47.46 15.20 -35.37
CA SER A 726 -47.77 14.30 -36.47
C SER A 726 -47.64 12.85 -36.03
N THR A 727 -48.52 11.97 -36.52
CA THR A 727 -48.39 10.53 -36.28
C THR A 727 -47.42 9.83 -37.23
N ASP A 728 -46.84 10.55 -38.20
CA ASP A 728 -46.02 9.96 -39.26
C ASP A 728 -44.74 9.31 -38.72
N PHE A 729 -44.12 9.89 -37.68
CA PHE A 729 -42.88 9.37 -37.11
C PHE A 729 -43.05 8.00 -36.42
N PHE A 730 -44.27 7.63 -35.99
CA PHE A 730 -44.52 6.32 -35.39
C PHE A 730 -44.37 5.16 -36.38
N SER A 731 -44.41 5.45 -37.68
CA SER A 731 -44.15 4.48 -38.75
C SER A 731 -42.69 4.50 -39.25
N HIS A 732 -41.86 5.39 -38.69
CA HIS A 732 -40.47 5.58 -39.05
C HIS A 732 -39.52 4.81 -38.11
N ALA A 733 -38.28 4.57 -38.54
CA ALA A 733 -37.28 3.83 -37.76
C ALA A 733 -37.00 4.47 -36.38
N ILE A 734 -37.10 5.79 -36.28
CA ILE A 734 -36.91 6.54 -35.02
C ILE A 734 -37.86 6.11 -33.90
N ALA A 735 -39.08 5.63 -34.22
CA ALA A 735 -39.99 5.10 -33.20
C ALA A 735 -39.48 3.79 -32.57
N GLY A 736 -38.71 3.01 -33.35
CA GLY A 736 -37.97 1.85 -32.87
C GLY A 736 -36.86 2.25 -31.91
N ASP A 737 -36.09 3.28 -32.24
CA ASP A 737 -35.03 3.82 -31.37
C ASP A 737 -35.60 4.41 -30.08
N MET A 738 -36.78 5.06 -30.16
CA MET A 738 -37.53 5.53 -29.01
C MET A 738 -38.07 4.38 -28.13
N GLY A 739 -38.31 3.20 -28.70
CA GLY A 739 -38.87 2.05 -28.01
C GLY A 739 -40.37 2.14 -27.72
N VAL A 740 -41.15 2.75 -28.62
CA VAL A 740 -42.60 2.98 -28.44
C VAL A 740 -43.44 2.59 -29.66
N SER A 741 -44.73 2.38 -29.45
CA SER A 741 -45.74 2.23 -30.52
C SER A 741 -46.96 3.13 -30.31
N TYR A 742 -47.51 3.64 -31.40
CA TYR A 742 -48.70 4.50 -31.38
C TYR A 742 -49.97 3.78 -30.89
N VAL A 743 -50.80 4.46 -30.09
CA VAL A 743 -52.11 3.97 -29.66
C VAL A 743 -53.23 4.82 -30.27
N ASN A 744 -53.34 6.08 -29.87
CA ASN A 744 -54.27 7.07 -30.43
C ASN A 744 -53.81 8.50 -30.11
N SER A 745 -54.47 9.50 -30.69
CA SER A 745 -54.24 10.92 -30.39
C SER A 745 -55.47 11.55 -29.75
N TYR A 746 -55.29 12.65 -29.01
CA TYR A 746 -56.37 13.39 -28.35
C TYR A 746 -56.30 14.90 -28.60
N THR A 747 -57.46 15.53 -28.70
CA THR A 747 -57.64 16.97 -29.05
C THR A 747 -58.23 17.76 -27.88
N THR A 748 -58.01 17.28 -26.66
CA THR A 748 -58.29 18.02 -25.43
C THR A 748 -57.19 17.68 -24.45
N PRO A 749 -56.44 18.65 -23.91
CA PRO A 749 -55.30 18.37 -23.05
C PRO A 749 -55.69 17.49 -21.85
N LEU A 750 -54.83 16.53 -21.53
CA LEU A 750 -55.00 15.58 -20.44
C LEU A 750 -53.93 15.85 -19.37
N PRO A 751 -54.24 15.71 -18.08
CA PRO A 751 -53.24 15.81 -17.04
C PRO A 751 -52.14 14.75 -17.21
N ILE A 752 -50.90 15.11 -16.84
CA ILE A 752 -49.73 14.25 -16.91
C ILE A 752 -49.23 14.03 -15.48
N TYR A 753 -49.15 12.77 -15.09
CA TYR A 753 -48.75 12.34 -13.76
C TYR A 753 -47.39 11.66 -13.83
N ALA A 754 -46.46 12.10 -12.99
CA ALA A 754 -45.18 11.41 -12.83
C ALA A 754 -45.44 10.02 -12.21
N TRP A 755 -44.89 8.96 -12.82
CA TRP A 755 -45.11 7.58 -12.38
C TRP A 755 -43.94 7.01 -11.59
N THR A 756 -42.75 7.52 -11.82
CA THR A 756 -41.51 7.10 -11.19
C THR A 756 -40.78 8.33 -10.68
N ALA A 757 -40.24 8.28 -9.46
CA ALA A 757 -39.29 9.30 -9.01
C ALA A 757 -38.06 9.26 -9.92
N THR A 758 -37.70 10.38 -10.52
CA THR A 758 -36.63 10.47 -11.50
C THR A 758 -36.06 11.89 -11.51
N PRO A 759 -34.75 12.06 -11.80
CA PRO A 759 -34.18 13.38 -12.04
C PRO A 759 -34.96 14.21 -13.07
N LEU A 760 -35.71 13.57 -13.99
CA LEU A 760 -36.53 14.26 -14.99
C LEU A 760 -37.66 15.12 -14.38
N PHE A 761 -38.12 14.84 -13.16
CA PHE A 761 -39.13 15.65 -12.47
C PHE A 761 -38.59 16.37 -11.22
N ASP A 762 -37.41 16.00 -10.72
CA ASP A 762 -36.92 16.49 -9.43
C ASP A 762 -35.53 17.17 -9.49
N THR A 763 -34.88 17.27 -10.66
CA THR A 763 -33.52 17.83 -10.76
C THR A 763 -33.26 18.54 -12.09
N PRO A 764 -32.86 19.83 -12.09
CA PRO A 764 -32.61 20.68 -10.92
C PRO A 764 -33.87 21.24 -10.23
N ASN A 765 -35.05 21.13 -10.83
CA ASN A 765 -36.29 21.69 -10.29
C ASN A 765 -37.28 20.59 -9.91
N SER A 766 -38.17 20.87 -8.96
CA SER A 766 -39.24 19.98 -8.52
C SER A 766 -40.52 20.28 -9.29
N VAL A 767 -40.83 19.49 -10.31
CA VAL A 767 -41.96 19.67 -11.22
C VAL A 767 -43.19 18.88 -10.72
N PRO A 768 -44.28 19.55 -10.32
CA PRO A 768 -45.55 18.91 -9.95
C PRO A 768 -46.25 18.24 -11.15
N ASP A 769 -47.30 17.45 -10.87
CA ASP A 769 -48.16 16.92 -11.93
C ASP A 769 -48.72 18.05 -12.82
N LEU A 770 -48.67 17.85 -14.14
CA LEU A 770 -49.11 18.85 -15.11
C LEU A 770 -50.62 18.70 -15.35
N ALA A 771 -51.43 19.64 -14.88
CA ALA A 771 -52.88 19.58 -14.92
C ALA A 771 -53.57 20.81 -15.54
N ASN A 772 -52.91 21.96 -15.67
CA ASN A 772 -53.53 23.17 -16.24
C ASN A 772 -52.93 23.53 -17.59
N PHE A 773 -53.78 23.51 -18.63
CA PHE A 773 -53.40 23.71 -20.01
C PHE A 773 -54.20 24.85 -20.66
N VAL A 774 -53.58 25.54 -21.63
CA VAL A 774 -54.21 26.55 -22.49
C VAL A 774 -54.35 25.97 -23.89
N ASP A 775 -55.48 25.32 -24.13
CA ASP A 775 -55.80 24.63 -25.38
C ASP A 775 -55.88 25.61 -26.57
N THR A 776 -54.83 25.61 -27.38
CA THR A 776 -54.60 26.53 -28.52
C THR A 776 -54.27 25.78 -29.81
N CYS A 777 -54.22 24.44 -29.75
CA CYS A 777 -53.77 23.58 -30.83
C CYS A 777 -54.85 22.55 -31.18
N ASN A 778 -54.83 22.02 -32.40
CA ASN A 778 -55.87 21.08 -32.84
C ASN A 778 -55.58 19.63 -32.39
N GLN A 779 -54.37 19.37 -31.89
CA GLN A 779 -53.88 18.07 -31.44
C GLN A 779 -52.97 18.31 -30.23
N ASP A 780 -53.30 17.68 -29.10
CA ASP A 780 -52.69 18.01 -27.80
C ASP A 780 -51.81 16.88 -27.25
N GLY A 781 -51.69 15.79 -28.02
CA GLY A 781 -50.79 14.68 -27.76
C GLY A 781 -51.27 13.33 -28.28
N HIS A 782 -50.52 12.31 -27.88
CA HIS A 782 -50.59 10.93 -28.29
C HIS A 782 -50.50 10.03 -27.07
N ARG A 783 -51.38 9.05 -27.00
CA ARG A 783 -51.18 7.90 -26.12
C ARG A 783 -50.21 6.95 -26.80
N VAL A 784 -49.17 6.55 -26.09
CA VAL A 784 -48.17 5.59 -26.59
C VAL A 784 -48.08 4.36 -25.71
N ASN A 785 -47.72 3.25 -26.33
CA ASN A 785 -47.37 2.02 -25.63
C ASN A 785 -45.85 1.84 -25.66
N PRO A 786 -45.17 1.87 -24.50
CA PRO A 786 -43.75 1.51 -24.41
C PRO A 786 -43.55 0.04 -24.79
N THR A 787 -42.71 -0.23 -25.79
CA THR A 787 -42.36 -1.60 -26.21
C THR A 787 -41.06 -2.05 -25.55
N THR A 788 -40.05 -1.20 -25.58
CA THR A 788 -38.75 -1.37 -24.90
C THR A 788 -38.37 -0.16 -24.05
N ALA A 789 -39.04 0.99 -24.25
CA ALA A 789 -38.82 2.20 -23.48
C ALA A 789 -39.33 2.09 -22.04
N THR A 790 -38.74 2.89 -21.15
CA THR A 790 -39.24 3.09 -19.79
C THR A 790 -40.29 4.20 -19.80
N ALA A 791 -41.49 3.92 -19.29
CA ALA A 791 -42.52 4.94 -19.08
C ALA A 791 -42.25 5.73 -17.80
N ILE A 792 -42.10 7.05 -17.93
CA ILE A 792 -41.72 7.96 -16.84
C ILE A 792 -42.95 8.68 -16.28
N ALA A 793 -43.86 9.10 -17.16
CA ALA A 793 -45.10 9.76 -16.81
C ALA A 793 -46.23 9.33 -17.76
N GLY A 794 -47.47 9.51 -17.34
CA GLY A 794 -48.62 9.18 -18.16
C GLY A 794 -49.90 9.90 -17.77
N TYR A 795 -50.96 9.64 -18.53
CA TYR A 795 -52.22 10.38 -18.43
C TYR A 795 -53.15 9.92 -17.29
N THR A 796 -52.68 8.99 -16.47
CA THR A 796 -53.39 8.45 -15.29
C THR A 796 -52.52 8.60 -14.06
N ALA A 797 -53.11 8.78 -12.88
CA ALA A 797 -52.37 8.95 -11.62
C ALA A 797 -51.50 7.73 -11.19
N SER A 798 -51.55 6.63 -11.94
CA SER A 798 -50.72 5.45 -11.73
C SER A 798 -50.42 4.80 -13.07
N PRO A 799 -49.32 4.03 -13.20
CA PRO A 799 -48.94 3.34 -14.43
C PRO A 799 -50.06 2.49 -15.02
N GLN A 800 -50.43 2.78 -16.27
CA GLN A 800 -51.38 1.98 -17.04
C GLN A 800 -50.85 1.71 -18.45
N ALA A 801 -51.15 0.52 -18.96
CA ALA A 801 -50.81 0.15 -20.32
C ALA A 801 -51.45 1.13 -21.31
N ASN A 802 -50.71 1.52 -22.35
CA ASN A 802 -51.15 2.45 -23.39
C ASN A 802 -51.46 3.89 -22.90
N GLU A 803 -51.05 4.26 -21.70
CA GLU A 803 -51.33 5.58 -21.11
C GLU A 803 -50.06 6.43 -20.91
N ALA A 804 -48.91 6.02 -21.46
CA ALA A 804 -47.66 6.75 -21.30
C ALA A 804 -47.68 8.09 -22.07
N ALA A 805 -47.15 9.12 -21.42
CA ALA A 805 -47.07 10.51 -21.91
C ALA A 805 -45.61 11.00 -21.99
N LEU A 806 -44.70 10.45 -21.18
CA LEU A 806 -43.26 10.67 -21.25
C LEU A 806 -42.52 9.33 -21.19
N THR A 807 -41.63 9.08 -22.14
CA THR A 807 -40.84 7.84 -22.18
C THR A 807 -39.36 8.11 -22.40
N LEU A 808 -38.51 7.27 -21.79
CA LEU A 808 -37.06 7.24 -22.02
C LEU A 808 -36.69 5.99 -22.81
N SER A 809 -35.94 6.15 -23.90
CA SER A 809 -35.53 5.03 -24.76
C SER A 809 -34.60 4.06 -24.04
N PRO A 810 -34.46 2.81 -24.52
CA PRO A 810 -33.55 1.83 -23.92
C PRO A 810 -32.09 2.29 -23.84
N SER A 811 -31.68 3.12 -24.80
CA SER A 811 -30.33 3.72 -24.83
C SER A 811 -30.11 4.81 -23.79
N GLY A 812 -31.17 5.32 -23.15
CA GLY A 812 -31.11 6.50 -22.28
C GLY A 812 -30.92 7.82 -23.05
N ARG A 813 -30.92 7.81 -24.39
CA ARG A 813 -30.54 8.97 -25.23
C ARG A 813 -31.69 9.58 -26.03
N ILE A 814 -32.92 9.08 -25.90
CA ILE A 814 -34.12 9.72 -26.49
C ILE A 814 -35.20 9.85 -25.42
N LEU A 815 -35.62 11.09 -25.16
CA LEU A 815 -36.83 11.41 -24.40
C LEU A 815 -37.95 11.75 -25.38
N LEU A 816 -39.10 11.11 -25.23
CA LEU A 816 -40.31 11.44 -25.99
C LEU A 816 -41.35 12.08 -25.08
N ASN A 817 -41.64 13.36 -25.30
CA ASN A 817 -42.84 14.03 -24.77
C ASN A 817 -43.99 13.74 -25.75
N ALA A 818 -44.86 12.78 -25.40
CA ALA A 818 -46.00 12.40 -26.22
C ALA A 818 -47.22 13.33 -26.04
N PHE A 819 -47.06 14.47 -25.39
CA PHE A 819 -48.07 15.53 -25.24
C PHE A 819 -47.58 16.80 -25.94
N THR A 820 -48.40 17.85 -26.05
CA THR A 820 -47.97 19.15 -26.59
C THR A 820 -47.43 20.06 -25.48
N PRO A 821 -46.11 20.26 -25.35
CA PRO A 821 -45.51 20.99 -24.24
C PRO A 821 -45.96 22.45 -24.17
N GLY A 822 -46.06 23.12 -25.33
CA GLY A 822 -46.46 24.53 -25.43
C GLY A 822 -47.85 24.88 -24.91
N LEU A 823 -48.66 23.89 -24.50
CA LEU A 823 -49.98 24.09 -23.88
C LEU A 823 -49.93 24.20 -22.35
N VAL A 824 -48.83 23.79 -21.71
CA VAL A 824 -48.70 23.66 -20.25
C VAL A 824 -48.30 25.00 -19.63
N ASN A 825 -49.26 25.91 -19.46
CA ASN A 825 -49.02 27.27 -18.96
C ASN A 825 -49.18 27.40 -17.44
N GLN A 826 -48.92 26.31 -16.70
CA GLN A 826 -49.00 26.29 -15.24
C GLN A 826 -47.71 26.77 -14.57
N ASP A 827 -47.88 27.21 -13.34
CA ASP A 827 -46.87 27.48 -12.30
C ASP A 827 -47.52 26.97 -11.00
N ALA A 828 -47.47 25.65 -10.79
CA ALA A 828 -48.26 24.95 -9.78
C ALA A 828 -47.66 25.08 -8.38
N ASP A 829 -46.35 25.24 -8.27
CA ASP A 829 -45.63 25.45 -7.02
C ASP A 829 -45.43 26.94 -6.67
N SER A 830 -45.79 27.85 -7.59
CA SER A 830 -45.76 29.31 -7.42
C SER A 830 -44.35 29.89 -7.23
N ASP A 831 -43.35 29.27 -7.84
CA ASP A 831 -41.96 29.73 -7.80
C ASP A 831 -41.67 30.86 -8.81
N GLY A 832 -42.61 31.11 -9.73
CA GLY A 832 -42.53 32.15 -10.76
C GLY A 832 -41.93 31.69 -12.09
N LYS A 833 -41.62 30.40 -12.25
CA LYS A 833 -41.33 29.71 -13.51
C LYS A 833 -42.56 28.91 -13.94
N HIS A 834 -42.60 28.55 -15.23
CA HIS A 834 -43.61 27.62 -15.70
C HIS A 834 -43.12 26.19 -15.49
N ASP A 835 -43.98 25.30 -14.99
CA ASP A 835 -43.60 23.91 -14.68
C ASP A 835 -43.06 23.18 -15.93
N MET A 836 -43.46 23.59 -17.14
CA MET A 836 -42.93 23.03 -18.39
C MET A 836 -41.54 23.57 -18.76
N THR A 837 -41.22 24.83 -18.39
CA THR A 837 -39.85 25.36 -18.49
C THR A 837 -38.94 24.55 -17.57
N GLU A 838 -39.38 24.29 -16.35
CA GLU A 838 -38.63 23.49 -15.37
C GLU A 838 -38.49 22.04 -15.79
N LEU A 839 -39.53 21.44 -16.37
CA LEU A 839 -39.44 20.10 -16.95
C LEU A 839 -38.42 20.05 -18.09
N TYR A 840 -38.38 21.05 -18.97
CA TYR A 840 -37.33 21.14 -19.97
C TYR A 840 -35.94 21.37 -19.35
N GLU A 841 -35.80 22.17 -18.29
CA GLU A 841 -34.54 22.30 -17.55
C GLU A 841 -34.05 20.94 -17.03
N ASN A 842 -34.95 20.16 -16.43
CA ASN A 842 -34.65 18.82 -15.93
C ASN A 842 -34.29 17.85 -17.06
N GLN A 843 -35.03 17.86 -18.16
CA GLN A 843 -34.77 17.00 -19.33
C GLN A 843 -33.43 17.35 -19.99
N ILE A 844 -33.15 18.64 -20.17
CA ILE A 844 -31.89 19.09 -20.77
C ILE A 844 -30.73 18.78 -19.83
N HIS A 845 -30.87 19.05 -18.52
CA HIS A 845 -29.87 18.69 -17.52
C HIS A 845 -29.60 17.18 -17.50
N PHE A 846 -30.63 16.34 -17.56
CA PHE A 846 -30.49 14.89 -17.67
C PHE A 846 -29.77 14.45 -18.95
N MET A 847 -29.96 15.17 -20.06
CA MET A 847 -29.39 14.81 -21.36
C MET A 847 -27.98 15.36 -21.58
N ILE A 848 -27.61 16.51 -21.02
CA ILE A 848 -26.31 17.16 -21.30
C ILE A 848 -25.60 17.79 -20.09
N GLY A 849 -26.07 17.61 -18.86
CA GLY A 849 -25.51 18.29 -17.69
C GLY A 849 -24.08 17.90 -17.34
N GLU A 850 -23.21 18.91 -17.20
CA GLU A 850 -21.99 18.92 -16.35
C GLU A 850 -22.24 19.82 -15.12
N GLY A 851 -21.86 19.34 -13.92
CA GLY A 851 -21.22 20.09 -12.83
C GLY A 851 -21.92 21.25 -12.12
N GLU A 852 -22.35 21.02 -10.87
CA GLU A 852 -22.03 21.93 -9.75
C GLU A 852 -21.42 21.13 -8.58
N GLY A 853 -20.18 21.47 -8.22
CA GLY A 853 -19.61 21.23 -6.87
C GLY A 853 -18.75 19.99 -6.68
#